data_AF-A0A2H0LE07-F1
#
_entry.id   AF-A0A2H0LE07-F1
#
_cell.length_a   1.000
_cell.length_b   1.000
_cell.length_c   1.000
_cell.angle_alpha   90.00
_cell.angle_beta   90.00
_cell.angle_gamma   90.00
#
_symmetry.space_group_name_H-M   'P 1'
#
loop_
_entity.id
_entity.type
_entity.pdbx_description
1 polymer ?
#
loop_
_entity_poly.entity_id
_entity_poly.type
_entity_poly.pdbx_seq_one_letter_code
_entity_poly.pdbx_strand_id
1 'polypeptide(L)'
;MLGLLDQMLVCIIFNYMIDLILFLPHTCSMQGNLFQQRPAPHRTAAFFLALLMVLPSPALALRPMNAGMEEQSPMNAQLQGALSLAASGLETAAGAALLQTTVLNAWHKTHSGRMVPFGGFEMPVQYTSILEEYTAVRTATGLFDVSHMGIVEVKGADAARFLNRVATHRVDTLAPGDCQVCFLFNDEGDLVDETMIFKLAEDNYRLVVNAGHSGEVIDWFEQVKARDEFSGRQIEVDDLRQARDPKDSRVILALQGPQTLDLLGQVMSDTDYAAIRDMAPLTHREVTVAGVPVGISKTGWSGEKGFEFILHSDNVLPFWSALIDLGIPPIGLGARDQLRLEASLRLRGDDFGGEPKITPGEAGYGNLGFINWNSDFIGREALSRAETVSIRRVVNVVVTGASEGEINPDSARRLPRLGYVVRAKDDDGQWQVVGEIRSSGLSKIWEGYSERGLHIASALLYDRAYARPGQELQIELPRGQFVYARVLPDFFYWNGWGSTVDLTKMRRFLKAAADEADAEAPEAEFSGLEERSSEGITLEQRLALFRSAARTTPFFVIAGGLEANPVVRAFAGLERSVVLHDPRHPESTIVQLAGLGADGFTVLGGLEAADPLLSMAAYAGMEAIVDRSVLAGPRAVIQRIFERMGVPDDLLSVQLPALMGGLEALALQA
;
A
#
# COMPACT_ATOMS: atom_id res chain seq x y z
N MET A 1 60.68 10.96 1.82
CA MET A 1 61.20 11.29 0.47
C MET A 1 60.96 10.19 -0.56
N LEU A 2 61.06 8.89 -0.22
CA LEU A 2 60.72 7.81 -1.16
C LEU A 2 59.22 7.69 -1.50
N GLY A 3 58.29 7.98 -0.57
CA GLY A 3 56.85 7.94 -0.85
C GLY A 3 56.29 9.11 -1.70
N LEU A 4 57.05 10.21 -1.85
CA LEU A 4 56.67 11.34 -2.71
C LEU A 4 57.09 11.11 -4.17
N LEU A 5 58.10 10.27 -4.41
CA LEU A 5 58.53 9.87 -5.75
C LEU A 5 57.53 8.91 -6.41
N ASP A 6 56.89 8.02 -5.64
CA ASP A 6 55.87 7.10 -6.17
C ASP A 6 54.58 7.81 -6.58
N GLN A 7 54.15 8.82 -5.82
CA GLN A 7 52.94 9.59 -6.18
C GLN A 7 53.16 10.49 -7.40
N MET A 8 54.37 11.04 -7.59
CA MET A 8 54.69 11.81 -8.80
C MET A 8 54.82 10.92 -10.04
N LEU A 9 55.37 9.70 -9.91
CA LEU A 9 55.50 8.76 -11.02
C LEU A 9 54.13 8.28 -11.52
N VAL A 10 53.19 8.02 -10.60
CA VAL A 10 51.80 7.63 -10.92
C VAL A 10 51.06 8.75 -11.64
N CYS A 11 51.20 10.01 -11.20
CA CYS A 11 50.58 11.15 -11.86
C CYS A 11 51.16 11.43 -13.26
N ILE A 12 52.47 11.21 -13.46
CA ILE A 12 53.13 11.37 -14.77
C ILE A 12 52.67 10.28 -15.75
N ILE A 13 52.53 9.03 -15.30
CA ILE A 13 52.05 7.91 -16.12
C ILE A 13 50.57 8.10 -16.48
N PHE A 14 49.75 8.62 -15.55
CA PHE A 14 48.33 8.85 -15.77
C PHE A 14 48.08 9.97 -16.80
N ASN A 15 48.86 11.06 -16.76
CA ASN A 15 48.80 12.12 -17.76
C ASN A 15 49.31 11.66 -19.13
N TYR A 16 50.39 10.88 -19.20
CA TYR A 16 50.90 10.33 -20.47
C TYR A 16 49.92 9.34 -21.12
N MET A 17 49.16 8.57 -20.33
CA MET A 17 48.16 7.63 -20.83
C MET A 17 46.92 8.34 -21.39
N ILE A 18 46.52 9.47 -20.80
CA ILE A 18 45.40 10.30 -21.30
C ILE A 18 45.79 11.00 -22.60
N ASP A 19 47.01 11.51 -22.71
CA ASP A 19 47.51 12.12 -23.95
C ASP A 19 47.67 11.09 -25.10
N LEU A 20 47.98 9.82 -24.79
CA LEU A 20 48.05 8.74 -25.79
C LEU A 20 46.66 8.31 -26.31
N ILE A 21 45.62 8.48 -25.50
CA ILE A 21 44.23 8.10 -25.84
C ILE A 21 43.54 9.22 -26.64
N LEU A 22 43.93 10.48 -26.44
CA LEU A 22 43.34 11.65 -27.10
C LEU A 22 44.00 12.00 -28.46
N PHE A 23 45.14 11.41 -28.82
CA PHE A 23 45.84 11.63 -30.09
C PHE A 23 45.98 10.34 -30.94
N LEU A 24 44.88 9.87 -31.52
CA LEU A 24 44.91 8.98 -32.69
C LEU A 24 44.01 9.56 -33.80
N PRO A 25 44.57 10.20 -34.85
CA PRO A 25 43.78 10.79 -35.91
C PRO A 25 43.39 9.78 -36.99
N HIS A 26 42.18 9.97 -37.53
CA HIS A 26 41.67 9.41 -38.78
C HIS A 26 42.73 9.34 -39.90
N THR A 27 42.96 8.17 -40.49
CA THR A 27 43.31 8.02 -41.93
C THR A 27 43.15 6.57 -42.43
N CYS A 28 42.79 6.49 -43.72
CA CYS A 28 42.96 5.38 -44.68
C CYS A 28 41.86 4.31 -44.85
N SER A 29 41.15 4.53 -45.97
CA SER A 29 40.37 3.61 -46.80
C SER A 29 41.19 2.52 -47.51
N MET A 30 40.47 1.51 -47.99
CA MET A 30 40.69 0.66 -49.19
C MET A 30 41.37 -0.71 -49.04
N GLN A 31 40.61 -1.70 -49.56
CA GLN A 31 40.98 -2.93 -50.29
C GLN A 31 41.49 -4.18 -49.53
N GLY A 32 40.84 -5.31 -49.86
CA GLY A 32 41.55 -6.58 -50.12
C GLY A 32 41.17 -7.78 -49.24
N ASN A 33 40.51 -8.78 -49.84
CA ASN A 33 40.22 -10.11 -49.29
C ASN A 33 41.47 -10.86 -48.79
N LEU A 34 41.36 -11.59 -47.67
CA LEU A 34 41.58 -13.06 -47.54
C LEU A 34 41.59 -13.53 -46.07
N PHE A 35 40.60 -14.35 -45.73
CA PHE A 35 40.55 -15.45 -44.76
C PHE A 35 41.26 -15.42 -43.37
N GLN A 36 40.39 -15.62 -42.36
CA GLN A 36 40.51 -16.53 -41.20
C GLN A 36 41.13 -16.08 -39.85
N GLN A 37 40.29 -16.27 -38.82
CA GLN A 37 40.50 -16.26 -37.35
C GLN A 37 40.21 -14.94 -36.60
N ARG A 38 39.09 -14.93 -35.86
CA ARG A 38 38.74 -13.94 -34.83
C ARG A 38 39.26 -14.41 -33.46
N PRO A 39 39.97 -13.57 -32.67
CA PRO A 39 39.97 -13.69 -31.21
C PRO A 39 38.87 -12.78 -30.61
N ALA A 40 38.20 -13.28 -29.57
CA ALA A 40 37.02 -12.67 -28.94
C ALA A 40 37.33 -11.40 -28.10
N PRO A 41 36.36 -10.47 -27.90
CA PRO A 41 36.56 -9.19 -27.19
C PRO A 41 36.65 -9.31 -25.66
N HIS A 42 36.50 -10.52 -25.10
CA HIS A 42 36.28 -10.71 -23.67
C HIS A 42 37.53 -10.69 -22.78
N ARG A 43 38.75 -10.59 -23.34
CA ARG A 43 39.99 -10.61 -22.54
C ARG A 43 40.56 -9.24 -22.21
N THR A 44 40.24 -8.20 -22.99
CA THR A 44 40.72 -6.83 -22.70
C THR A 44 39.87 -6.16 -21.61
N ALA A 45 38.56 -6.42 -21.57
CA ALA A 45 37.66 -5.91 -20.53
C ALA A 45 37.92 -6.52 -19.14
N ALA A 46 38.31 -7.81 -19.09
CA ALA A 46 38.62 -8.50 -17.84
C ALA A 46 39.89 -7.98 -17.16
N PHE A 47 40.86 -7.48 -17.95
CA PHE A 47 42.10 -6.91 -17.41
C PHE A 47 41.89 -5.51 -16.81
N PHE A 48 40.95 -4.72 -17.36
CA PHE A 48 40.60 -3.40 -16.83
C PHE A 48 39.78 -3.46 -15.53
N LEU A 49 38.91 -4.47 -15.37
CA LEU A 49 38.16 -4.67 -14.12
C LEU A 49 39.06 -5.10 -12.95
N ALA A 50 40.10 -5.89 -13.20
CA ALA A 50 41.01 -6.36 -12.17
C ALA A 50 41.88 -5.24 -11.56
N LEU A 51 42.18 -4.18 -12.33
CA LEU A 51 43.02 -3.07 -11.86
C LEU A 51 42.24 -2.09 -10.95
N LEU A 52 40.90 -2.02 -11.08
CA LEU A 52 40.03 -1.21 -10.22
C LEU A 52 39.79 -1.83 -8.84
N MET A 53 40.15 -3.10 -8.63
CA MET A 53 39.90 -3.82 -7.36
C MET A 53 41.02 -3.66 -6.31
N VAL A 54 42.09 -2.88 -6.55
CA VAL A 54 43.29 -2.86 -5.67
C VAL A 54 43.63 -1.48 -5.08
N LEU A 55 42.73 -0.50 -5.09
CA LEU A 55 43.00 0.82 -4.46
C LEU A 55 41.93 1.21 -3.42
N PRO A 56 42.34 1.60 -2.19
CA PRO A 56 41.41 2.10 -1.19
C PRO A 56 40.95 3.51 -1.56
N SER A 57 39.64 3.71 -1.64
CA SER A 57 39.02 5.01 -1.91
C SER A 57 39.12 5.96 -0.72
N PRO A 58 39.23 7.27 -0.96
CA PRO A 58 38.48 8.24 -0.18
C PRO A 58 37.51 9.02 -1.07
N ALA A 59 36.31 9.22 -0.53
CA ALA A 59 35.19 9.94 -1.12
C ALA A 59 35.57 11.35 -1.59
N LEU A 60 35.10 11.72 -2.78
CA LEU A 60 35.02 13.12 -3.22
C LEU A 60 33.73 13.32 -4.02
N ALA A 61 32.89 14.18 -3.47
CA ALA A 61 31.57 14.56 -3.96
C ALA A 61 31.60 15.16 -5.36
N LEU A 62 30.73 14.69 -6.25
CA LEU A 62 30.41 15.35 -7.51
C LEU A 62 29.03 16.01 -7.38
N ARG A 63 29.02 17.35 -7.33
CA ARG A 63 27.83 18.18 -7.56
C ARG A 63 27.43 18.10 -9.04
N PRO A 64 26.14 18.06 -9.40
CA PRO A 64 25.73 18.21 -10.79
C PRO A 64 25.75 19.70 -11.19
N MET A 65 26.47 20.03 -12.26
CA MET A 65 26.27 21.28 -13.00
C MET A 65 25.18 21.05 -14.04
N ASN A 66 24.12 21.85 -13.97
CA ASN A 66 23.13 22.00 -15.04
C ASN A 66 23.76 22.71 -16.23
N ALA A 67 23.68 22.10 -17.42
CA ALA A 67 23.69 22.78 -18.70
C ALA A 67 22.83 21.97 -19.67
N GLY A 68 21.81 22.61 -20.25
CA GLY A 68 20.70 21.97 -20.94
C GLY A 68 21.04 21.35 -22.30
N MET A 69 20.23 20.37 -22.66
CA MET A 69 19.76 20.08 -24.02
C MET A 69 18.60 19.08 -23.93
N GLU A 70 17.48 19.41 -24.58
CA GLU A 70 16.29 18.59 -24.74
C GLU A 70 16.49 17.44 -25.76
N GLU A 71 15.55 16.49 -25.68
CA GLU A 71 15.17 15.43 -26.63
C GLU A 71 15.92 14.07 -26.65
N GLN A 72 15.25 13.11 -25.98
CA GLN A 72 14.87 11.78 -26.44
C GLN A 72 15.82 11.01 -27.39
N SER A 73 16.51 10.02 -26.81
CA SER A 73 17.02 8.86 -27.55
C SER A 73 16.69 7.58 -26.77
N PRO A 74 16.21 6.49 -27.43
CA PRO A 74 15.96 5.19 -26.78
C PRO A 74 17.22 4.57 -26.14
N MET A 75 18.41 5.09 -26.47
CA MET A 75 19.67 4.71 -25.86
C MET A 75 19.80 5.21 -24.41
N ASN A 76 19.14 6.31 -24.02
CA ASN A 76 19.15 6.82 -22.65
C ASN A 76 18.29 5.98 -21.69
N ALA A 77 17.16 5.44 -22.15
CA ALA A 77 16.32 4.54 -21.34
C ALA A 77 16.99 3.17 -21.13
N GLN A 78 17.70 2.66 -22.14
CA GLN A 78 18.53 1.45 -22.01
C GLN A 78 19.76 1.68 -21.13
N LEU A 79 20.39 2.86 -21.19
CA LEU A 79 21.45 3.22 -20.26
C LEU A 79 20.94 3.38 -18.83
N GLN A 80 19.78 3.98 -18.61
CA GLN A 80 19.16 4.08 -17.28
C GLN A 80 18.74 2.72 -16.73
N GLY A 81 18.18 1.83 -17.57
CA GLY A 81 17.89 0.45 -17.19
C GLY A 81 19.15 -0.37 -16.91
N ALA A 82 20.22 -0.17 -17.68
CA ALA A 82 21.52 -0.80 -17.45
C ALA A 82 22.25 -0.23 -16.23
N LEU A 83 22.10 1.07 -15.93
CA LEU A 83 22.61 1.73 -14.73
C LEU A 83 21.80 1.32 -13.49
N SER A 84 20.50 1.07 -13.61
CA SER A 84 19.66 0.51 -12.55
C SER A 84 20.03 -0.96 -12.28
N LEU A 85 20.24 -1.78 -13.32
CA LEU A 85 20.74 -3.15 -13.19
C LEU A 85 22.18 -3.21 -12.66
N ALA A 86 23.01 -2.24 -13.04
CA ALA A 86 24.36 -2.08 -12.52
C ALA A 86 24.35 -1.53 -11.09
N ALA A 87 23.38 -0.69 -10.70
CA ALA A 87 23.18 -0.21 -9.34
C ALA A 87 22.65 -1.32 -8.43
N SER A 88 21.71 -2.15 -8.88
CA SER A 88 21.30 -3.36 -8.16
C SER A 88 22.42 -4.40 -8.10
N GLY A 89 23.22 -4.49 -9.17
CA GLY A 89 24.43 -5.31 -9.24
C GLY A 89 25.55 -4.80 -8.33
N LEU A 90 25.69 -3.48 -8.19
CA LEU A 90 26.61 -2.78 -7.31
C LEU A 90 26.10 -2.78 -5.86
N GLU A 91 24.80 -2.84 -5.57
CA GLU A 91 24.29 -3.13 -4.22
C GLU A 91 24.63 -4.57 -3.81
N THR A 92 24.49 -5.54 -4.73
CA THR A 92 24.97 -6.91 -4.47
C THR A 92 26.49 -7.03 -4.38
N ALA A 93 27.28 -6.10 -4.94
CA ALA A 93 28.74 -6.17 -4.96
C ALA A 93 29.44 -5.21 -3.95
N ALA A 94 28.79 -4.11 -3.56
CA ALA A 94 29.23 -3.16 -2.54
C ALA A 94 28.76 -3.54 -1.13
N GLY A 95 27.85 -4.52 -1.03
CA GLY A 95 27.46 -5.17 0.22
C GLY A 95 27.96 -6.61 0.32
N ALA A 96 29.27 -6.86 0.27
CA ALA A 96 29.83 -8.06 0.93
C ALA A 96 29.81 -7.90 2.47
N ALA A 97 28.73 -7.31 3.00
CA ALA A 97 28.39 -7.40 4.39
C ALA A 97 27.90 -8.83 4.64
N LEU A 98 28.45 -9.48 5.66
CA LEU A 98 27.95 -10.78 6.11
C LEU A 98 26.45 -10.63 6.43
N LEU A 99 25.59 -11.37 5.72
CA LEU A 99 24.16 -11.42 6.03
C LEU A 99 23.97 -11.86 7.48
N GLN A 100 23.05 -11.21 8.17
CA GLN A 100 22.67 -11.63 9.52
C GLN A 100 21.92 -12.96 9.46
N THR A 101 21.94 -13.71 10.56
CA THR A 101 21.28 -15.02 10.66
C THR A 101 20.30 -15.05 11.82
N THR A 102 19.21 -15.78 11.66
CA THR A 102 18.26 -16.06 12.75
C THR A 102 18.76 -17.20 13.63
N VAL A 103 18.15 -17.34 14.82
CA VAL A 103 18.39 -18.48 15.73
C VAL A 103 18.12 -19.82 15.03
N LEU A 104 17.17 -19.85 14.09
CA LEU A 104 16.78 -21.04 13.34
C LEU A 104 17.59 -21.25 12.06
N ASN A 105 18.54 -20.39 11.70
CA ASN A 105 19.28 -20.49 10.44
C ASN A 105 19.96 -21.86 10.24
N ALA A 106 20.61 -22.39 11.28
CA ALA A 106 21.23 -23.72 11.23
C ALA A 106 20.18 -24.83 11.08
N TRP A 107 19.03 -24.70 11.75
CA TRP A 107 17.90 -25.63 11.60
C TRP A 107 17.39 -25.62 10.15
N HIS A 108 17.17 -24.44 9.56
CA HIS A 108 16.70 -24.31 8.18
C HIS A 108 17.62 -25.01 7.18
N LYS A 109 18.94 -24.79 7.29
CA LYS A 109 19.95 -25.41 6.41
C LYS A 109 19.97 -26.94 6.53
N THR A 110 19.71 -27.47 7.71
CA THR A 110 19.67 -28.92 7.94
C THR A 110 18.35 -29.57 7.55
N HIS A 111 17.28 -28.78 7.37
CA HIS A 111 15.93 -29.24 7.06
C HIS A 111 15.48 -28.82 5.66
N SER A 112 16.41 -28.79 4.70
CA SER A 112 16.14 -28.49 3.28
C SER A 112 15.66 -27.05 2.97
N GLY A 113 15.83 -26.12 3.92
CA GLY A 113 15.57 -24.70 3.69
C GLY A 113 16.50 -24.13 2.63
N ARG A 114 15.93 -23.68 1.50
CA ARG A 114 16.67 -22.93 0.48
C ARG A 114 16.85 -21.50 0.94
N MET A 115 18.07 -21.14 1.35
CA MET A 115 18.37 -19.84 1.93
C MET A 115 18.60 -18.77 0.85
N VAL A 116 18.08 -17.56 1.08
CA VAL A 116 18.26 -16.38 0.23
C VAL A 116 18.49 -15.11 1.06
N PRO A 117 19.12 -14.06 0.51
CA PRO A 117 19.13 -12.74 1.12
C PRO A 117 17.72 -12.16 1.17
N PHE A 118 17.26 -11.73 2.34
CA PHE A 118 15.99 -11.03 2.52
C PHE A 118 16.09 -10.07 3.73
N GLY A 119 15.83 -8.78 3.53
CA GLY A 119 15.84 -7.77 4.61
C GLY A 119 17.15 -7.69 5.40
N GLY A 120 18.30 -7.95 4.77
CA GLY A 120 19.62 -8.02 5.42
C GLY A 120 19.95 -9.35 6.12
N PHE A 121 19.06 -10.34 6.04
CA PHE A 121 19.21 -11.67 6.65
C PHE A 121 19.33 -12.78 5.62
N GLU A 122 19.91 -13.90 6.02
CA GLU A 122 19.85 -15.17 5.30
C GLU A 122 18.63 -15.97 5.77
N MET A 123 17.57 -16.01 4.94
CA MET A 123 16.25 -16.56 5.27
C MET A 123 15.81 -17.69 4.32
N PRO A 124 15.00 -18.67 4.78
CA PRO A 124 14.49 -19.75 3.94
C PRO A 124 13.37 -19.23 3.01
N VAL A 125 13.58 -19.31 1.70
CA VAL A 125 12.53 -18.95 0.71
C VAL A 125 11.53 -20.10 0.49
N GLN A 126 11.96 -21.34 0.69
CA GLN A 126 11.13 -22.56 0.60
C GLN A 126 11.87 -23.75 1.24
N TYR A 127 11.13 -24.78 1.64
CA TYR A 127 11.60 -26.08 2.11
C TYR A 127 11.20 -27.22 1.15
N THR A 128 10.02 -27.12 0.53
CA THR A 128 9.50 -28.03 -0.50
C THR A 128 9.34 -27.24 -1.80
N SER A 129 8.11 -27.00 -2.23
CA SER A 129 7.77 -25.99 -3.22
C SER A 129 6.90 -24.89 -2.60
N ILE A 130 7.04 -23.67 -3.11
CA ILE A 130 6.22 -22.50 -2.72
C ILE A 130 4.72 -22.85 -2.73
N LEU A 131 4.30 -23.63 -3.73
CA LEU A 131 2.92 -23.98 -3.96
C LEU A 131 2.37 -25.03 -2.99
N GLU A 132 3.18 -26.04 -2.63
CA GLU A 132 2.82 -27.02 -1.61
C GLU A 132 2.74 -26.37 -0.24
N GLU A 133 3.72 -25.53 0.11
CA GLU A 133 3.73 -24.76 1.36
C GLU A 133 2.55 -23.80 1.46
N TYR A 134 2.27 -23.05 0.40
CA TYR A 134 1.07 -22.21 0.28
C TYR A 134 -0.21 -23.03 0.51
N THR A 135 -0.32 -24.21 -0.12
CA THR A 135 -1.50 -25.07 0.00
C THR A 135 -1.65 -25.60 1.42
N ALA A 136 -0.54 -25.95 2.08
CA ALA A 136 -0.56 -26.39 3.48
C ALA A 136 -1.14 -25.32 4.41
N VAL A 137 -0.76 -24.05 4.23
CA VAL A 137 -1.29 -22.93 5.03
C VAL A 137 -2.76 -22.68 4.76
N ARG A 138 -3.18 -22.66 3.49
CA ARG A 138 -4.58 -22.44 3.09
C ARG A 138 -5.54 -23.53 3.58
N THR A 139 -5.06 -24.78 3.64
CA THR A 139 -5.92 -25.94 3.94
C THR A 139 -5.80 -26.44 5.38
N ALA A 140 -4.69 -26.16 6.05
CA ALA A 140 -4.39 -26.64 7.39
C ALA A 140 -3.68 -25.56 8.23
N THR A 141 -2.35 -25.59 8.29
CA THR A 141 -1.52 -24.65 9.04
C THR A 141 -0.10 -24.65 8.51
N GLY A 142 0.69 -23.64 8.87
CA GLY A 142 2.12 -23.61 8.63
C GLY A 142 2.85 -22.62 9.52
N LEU A 143 4.08 -22.98 9.88
CA LEU A 143 4.94 -22.27 10.81
C LEU A 143 6.01 -21.46 10.07
N PHE A 144 6.07 -20.17 10.32
CA PHE A 144 6.96 -19.23 9.65
C PHE A 144 8.03 -18.71 10.61
N ASP A 145 9.29 -18.74 10.16
CA ASP A 145 10.35 -17.98 10.80
C ASP A 145 10.27 -16.51 10.35
N VAL A 146 9.74 -15.67 11.24
CA VAL A 146 9.74 -14.21 11.10
C VAL A 146 10.66 -13.51 12.10
N SER A 147 11.60 -14.26 12.70
CA SER A 147 12.49 -13.76 13.77
C SER A 147 13.53 -12.73 13.32
N HIS A 148 13.64 -12.50 12.01
CA HIS A 148 14.42 -11.43 11.39
C HIS A 148 13.76 -10.05 11.54
N MET A 149 12.46 -9.97 11.90
CA MET A 149 11.82 -8.71 12.26
C MET A 149 12.41 -8.15 13.56
N GLY A 150 12.39 -6.83 13.71
CA GLY A 150 12.87 -6.19 14.93
C GLY A 150 11.79 -6.14 16.01
N ILE A 151 12.24 -6.07 17.25
CA ILE A 151 11.37 -5.87 18.41
C ILE A 151 11.92 -4.69 19.19
N VAL A 152 11.21 -3.56 19.17
CA VAL A 152 11.58 -2.36 19.92
C VAL A 152 10.62 -2.22 21.10
N GLU A 153 11.15 -2.02 22.30
CA GLU A 153 10.33 -1.78 23.49
C GLU A 153 10.44 -0.30 23.89
N VAL A 154 9.29 0.31 24.23
CA VAL A 154 9.20 1.70 24.67
C VAL A 154 8.51 1.75 26.03
N LYS A 155 9.22 2.24 27.03
CA LYS A 155 8.77 2.27 28.44
C LYS A 155 8.84 3.65 29.07
N GLY A 156 8.07 3.83 30.13
CA GLY A 156 8.14 4.97 31.04
C GLY A 156 6.87 5.83 31.02
N ALA A 157 6.76 6.72 32.00
CA ALA A 157 5.55 7.50 32.26
C ALA A 157 5.11 8.38 31.07
N ASP A 158 6.05 8.76 30.20
CA ASP A 158 5.79 9.59 29.01
C ASP A 158 5.71 8.76 27.70
N ALA A 159 5.78 7.42 27.77
CA ALA A 159 5.82 6.54 26.59
C ALA A 159 4.60 6.72 25.67
N ALA A 160 3.38 6.80 26.23
CA ALA A 160 2.17 7.01 25.44
C ALA A 160 2.17 8.36 24.71
N ARG A 161 2.61 9.43 25.41
CA ARG A 161 2.73 10.77 24.83
C ARG A 161 3.74 10.78 23.69
N PHE A 162 4.87 10.12 23.88
CA PHE A 162 5.91 9.97 22.87
C PHE A 162 5.40 9.20 21.64
N LEU A 163 4.80 8.03 21.84
CA LEU A 163 4.26 7.20 20.76
C LEU A 163 3.14 7.90 19.99
N ASN A 164 2.24 8.61 20.66
CA ASN A 164 1.21 9.44 20.00
C ASN A 164 1.81 10.55 19.11
N ARG A 165 3.06 10.96 19.34
CA ARG A 165 3.76 11.97 18.53
C ARG A 165 4.49 11.36 17.33
N VAL A 166 4.99 10.13 17.43
CA VAL A 166 5.74 9.48 16.34
C VAL A 166 4.91 8.54 15.47
N ALA A 167 3.77 8.05 15.98
CA ALA A 167 2.91 7.09 15.28
C ALA A 167 1.64 7.75 14.73
N THR A 168 1.18 7.27 13.56
CA THR A 168 -0.04 7.77 12.91
C THR A 168 -1.33 7.43 13.65
N HIS A 169 -1.34 6.42 14.51
CA HIS A 169 -2.49 6.06 15.35
C HIS A 169 -2.18 6.25 16.82
N ARG A 170 -3.19 6.66 17.58
CA ARG A 170 -3.04 6.93 19.02
C ARG A 170 -2.90 5.63 19.79
N VAL A 171 -1.92 5.54 20.67
CA VAL A 171 -1.70 4.37 21.53
C VAL A 171 -2.43 4.47 22.86
N ASP A 172 -2.87 5.68 23.24
CA ASP A 172 -3.64 5.90 24.48
C ASP A 172 -5.11 5.48 24.37
N THR A 173 -5.57 5.14 23.17
CA THR A 173 -6.89 4.52 22.95
C THR A 173 -6.86 3.00 23.13
N LEU A 174 -5.68 2.39 23.27
CA LEU A 174 -5.51 0.96 23.46
C LEU A 174 -5.69 0.58 24.94
N ALA A 175 -6.34 -0.56 25.20
CA ALA A 175 -6.25 -1.23 26.48
C ALA A 175 -4.99 -2.12 26.53
N PRO A 176 -4.43 -2.41 27.71
CA PRO A 176 -3.43 -3.48 27.84
C PRO A 176 -3.97 -4.79 27.26
N GLY A 177 -3.18 -5.42 26.38
CA GLY A 177 -3.61 -6.58 25.60
C GLY A 177 -4.09 -6.23 24.19
N ASP A 178 -4.27 -4.97 23.82
CA ASP A 178 -4.57 -4.58 22.45
C ASP A 178 -3.28 -4.33 21.64
N CYS A 179 -3.37 -4.52 20.33
CA CYS A 179 -2.36 -4.06 19.39
C CYS A 179 -2.98 -3.33 18.20
N GLN A 180 -2.17 -2.57 17.47
CA GLN A 180 -2.61 -1.82 16.30
C GLN A 180 -1.48 -1.61 15.31
N VAL A 181 -1.85 -1.47 14.03
CA VAL A 181 -0.93 -1.07 12.96
C VAL A 181 -0.78 0.45 12.98
N CYS A 182 0.46 0.91 12.88
CA CYS A 182 0.83 2.31 12.76
C CYS A 182 1.88 2.50 11.66
N PHE A 183 1.95 3.71 11.13
CA PHE A 183 3.08 4.18 10.34
C PHE A 183 3.89 5.17 11.17
N LEU A 184 5.20 5.20 10.93
CA LEU A 184 6.15 6.14 11.51
C LEU A 184 6.71 6.99 10.37
N PHE A 185 6.65 8.31 10.50
CA PHE A 185 7.17 9.25 9.51
C PHE A 185 8.20 10.18 10.15
N ASN A 186 9.17 10.63 9.33
CA ASN A 186 10.08 11.70 9.71
C ASN A 186 9.49 13.09 9.39
N ASP A 187 10.23 14.17 9.68
CA ASP A 187 9.76 15.53 9.47
C ASP A 187 9.56 15.87 7.98
N GLU A 188 10.30 15.19 7.10
CA GLU A 188 10.17 15.30 5.64
C GLU A 188 8.92 14.60 5.09
N GLY A 189 8.25 13.77 5.90
CA GLY A 189 7.11 12.95 5.49
C GLY A 189 7.50 11.63 4.83
N ASP A 190 8.76 11.21 4.98
CA ASP A 190 9.23 9.91 4.53
C ASP A 190 8.89 8.82 5.54
N LEU A 191 8.50 7.66 5.02
CA LEU A 191 8.15 6.51 5.85
C LEU A 191 9.41 5.93 6.51
N VAL A 192 9.51 6.09 7.83
CA VAL A 192 10.53 5.43 8.66
C VAL A 192 10.20 3.94 8.75
N ASP A 193 9.01 3.58 9.19
CA ASP A 193 8.54 2.18 9.16
C ASP A 193 7.01 2.06 9.25
N GLU A 194 6.51 0.90 8.86
CA GLU A 194 5.18 0.41 9.26
C GLU A 194 5.38 -0.61 10.39
N THR A 195 4.59 -0.50 11.46
CA THR A 195 4.83 -1.26 12.69
C THR A 195 3.53 -1.69 13.35
N MET A 196 3.56 -2.86 13.98
CA MET A 196 2.52 -3.29 14.92
C MET A 196 2.92 -2.87 16.34
N ILE A 197 2.13 -2.01 16.98
CA ILE A 197 2.32 -1.57 18.36
C ILE A 197 1.42 -2.38 19.29
N PHE A 198 2.01 -2.99 20.31
CA PHE A 198 1.37 -3.77 21.37
C PHE A 198 1.39 -2.98 22.67
N LYS A 199 0.25 -2.76 23.32
CA LYS A 199 0.20 -2.20 24.67
C LYS A 199 0.31 -3.32 25.69
N LEU A 200 1.45 -3.43 26.37
CA LEU A 200 1.71 -4.48 27.35
C LEU A 200 1.19 -4.09 28.75
N ALA A 201 1.39 -2.82 29.11
CA ALA A 201 0.92 -2.21 30.33
C ALA A 201 0.63 -0.72 30.08
N GLU A 202 0.34 0.04 31.14
CA GLU A 202 0.00 1.46 30.98
C GLU A 202 1.15 2.28 30.37
N ASP A 203 2.37 1.98 30.81
CA ASP A 203 3.62 2.65 30.49
C ASP A 203 4.63 1.74 29.77
N ASN A 204 4.16 0.65 29.16
CA ASN A 204 5.01 -0.31 28.46
C ASN A 204 4.38 -0.76 27.14
N TYR A 205 5.09 -0.50 26.05
CA TYR A 205 4.68 -0.79 24.69
C TYR A 205 5.78 -1.56 23.96
N ARG A 206 5.37 -2.43 23.04
CA ARG A 206 6.30 -3.17 22.18
C ARG A 206 5.92 -2.97 20.72
N LEU A 207 6.91 -2.74 19.89
CA LEU A 207 6.76 -2.52 18.46
C LEU A 207 7.43 -3.66 17.72
N VAL A 208 6.71 -4.27 16.78
CA VAL A 208 7.30 -5.16 15.80
C VAL A 208 7.59 -4.33 14.55
N VAL A 209 8.86 -4.23 14.19
CA VAL A 209 9.37 -3.38 13.10
C VAL A 209 9.87 -4.26 11.96
N ASN A 210 9.76 -3.77 10.72
CA ASN A 210 10.15 -4.53 9.54
C ASN A 210 11.63 -4.91 9.58
N ALA A 211 11.97 -6.05 8.96
CA ALA A 211 13.33 -6.56 8.95
C ALA A 211 14.31 -5.54 8.34
N GLY A 212 15.41 -5.28 9.06
CA GLY A 212 16.43 -4.31 8.67
C GLY A 212 16.19 -2.87 9.16
N HIS A 213 15.02 -2.55 9.73
CA HIS A 213 14.64 -1.17 10.05
C HIS A 213 14.76 -0.80 11.53
N SER A 214 15.10 -1.74 12.42
CA SER A 214 15.21 -1.47 13.87
C SER A 214 16.19 -0.34 14.19
N GLY A 215 17.34 -0.31 13.52
CA GLY A 215 18.33 0.77 13.70
C GLY A 215 17.77 2.13 13.29
N GLU A 216 17.11 2.21 12.14
CA GLU A 216 16.49 3.44 11.64
C GLU A 216 15.38 3.94 12.57
N VAL A 217 14.52 3.03 13.06
CA VAL A 217 13.46 3.37 14.03
C VAL A 217 14.03 3.86 15.35
N ILE A 218 15.08 3.22 15.88
CA ILE A 218 15.70 3.62 17.14
C ILE A 218 16.41 4.95 16.99
N ASP A 219 17.18 5.14 15.93
CA ASP A 219 17.87 6.40 15.63
C ASP A 219 16.85 7.54 15.50
N TRP A 220 15.73 7.28 14.83
CA TRP A 220 14.61 8.23 14.74
C TRP A 220 14.02 8.53 16.12
N PHE A 221 13.77 7.52 16.94
CA PHE A 221 13.22 7.71 18.29
C PHE A 221 14.16 8.52 19.18
N GLU A 222 15.47 8.27 19.15
CA GLU A 222 16.45 9.04 19.91
C GLU A 222 16.53 10.50 19.43
N GLN A 223 16.42 10.75 18.11
CA GLN A 223 16.34 12.12 17.58
C GLN A 223 15.10 12.86 18.09
N VAL A 224 13.94 12.19 18.13
CA VAL A 224 12.69 12.79 18.66
C VAL A 224 12.78 13.01 20.17
N LYS A 225 13.35 12.06 20.93
CA LYS A 225 13.57 12.20 22.39
C LYS A 225 14.48 13.37 22.76
N ALA A 226 15.45 13.69 21.90
CA ALA A 226 16.36 14.81 22.11
C ALA A 226 15.71 16.19 21.88
N ARG A 227 14.50 16.27 21.31
CA ARG A 227 13.78 17.54 21.11
C ARG A 227 13.31 18.11 22.45
N ASP A 228 13.20 19.43 22.54
CA ASP A 228 12.75 20.15 23.75
C ASP A 228 11.42 19.62 24.31
N GLU A 229 10.54 19.10 23.45
CA GLU A 229 9.26 18.50 23.83
C GLU A 229 9.41 17.26 24.75
N PHE A 230 10.47 16.48 24.56
CA PHE A 230 10.72 15.20 25.22
C PHE A 230 12.01 15.16 26.04
N SER A 231 12.86 16.18 25.92
CA SER A 231 14.10 16.29 26.70
C SER A 231 13.81 16.22 28.21
N GLY A 232 14.51 15.31 28.90
CA GLY A 232 14.34 15.08 30.33
C GLY A 232 13.10 14.27 30.75
N ARG A 233 12.32 13.74 29.79
CA ARG A 233 11.17 12.86 30.07
C ARG A 233 11.57 11.41 30.33
N GLN A 234 10.70 10.68 31.00
CA GLN A 234 10.91 9.26 31.31
C GLN A 234 10.45 8.40 30.14
N ILE A 235 11.35 8.23 29.17
CA ILE A 235 11.14 7.41 27.98
C ILE A 235 12.40 6.56 27.77
N GLU A 236 12.25 5.25 27.90
CA GLU A 236 13.26 4.24 27.60
C GLU A 236 12.91 3.57 26.27
N VAL A 237 13.90 3.37 25.41
CA VAL A 237 13.74 2.71 24.11
C VAL A 237 14.84 1.66 24.01
N ASP A 238 14.47 0.40 23.82
CA ASP A 238 15.41 -0.72 23.75
C ASP A 238 15.14 -1.61 22.52
N ASP A 239 16.21 -2.02 21.81
CA ASP A 239 16.14 -3.11 20.84
C ASP A 239 16.18 -4.45 21.57
N LEU A 240 15.03 -5.11 21.67
CA LEU A 240 14.94 -6.42 22.29
C LEU A 240 15.44 -7.55 21.38
N ARG A 241 15.64 -7.37 20.08
CA ARG A 241 16.29 -8.41 19.27
C ARG A 241 17.79 -8.47 19.56
N GLN A 242 18.38 -7.33 19.86
CA GLN A 242 19.79 -7.15 20.22
C GLN A 242 19.95 -6.71 21.68
N ALA A 243 19.17 -7.32 22.58
CA ALA A 243 19.19 -6.97 23.99
C ALA A 243 20.60 -7.13 24.58
N ARG A 244 20.94 -6.26 25.54
CA ARG A 244 22.26 -6.27 26.20
C ARG A 244 22.52 -7.58 26.94
N ASP A 245 21.50 -8.11 27.61
CA ASP A 245 21.52 -9.48 28.09
C ASP A 245 20.86 -10.37 27.03
N PRO A 246 21.58 -11.35 26.44
CA PRO A 246 21.00 -12.29 25.47
C PRO A 246 19.76 -13.02 25.99
N LYS A 247 19.63 -13.17 27.32
CA LYS A 247 18.43 -13.75 27.93
C LYS A 247 17.21 -12.87 27.76
N ASP A 248 17.38 -11.57 27.58
CA ASP A 248 16.29 -10.64 27.29
C ASP A 248 16.02 -10.51 25.79
N SER A 249 16.78 -11.20 24.94
CA SER A 249 16.53 -11.15 23.51
C SER A 249 15.18 -11.77 23.16
N ARG A 250 14.35 -11.02 22.43
CA ARG A 250 13.04 -11.45 21.94
C ARG A 250 13.06 -11.57 20.43
N VAL A 251 12.31 -12.53 19.93
CA VAL A 251 12.02 -12.68 18.50
C VAL A 251 10.55 -13.03 18.29
N ILE A 252 10.11 -12.99 17.03
CA ILE A 252 8.74 -13.32 16.63
C ILE A 252 8.72 -14.55 15.70
N LEU A 253 7.72 -15.39 15.87
CA LEU A 253 7.35 -16.50 14.97
C LEU A 253 5.87 -16.38 14.60
N ALA A 254 5.44 -16.97 13.48
CA ALA A 254 4.03 -16.96 13.09
C ALA A 254 3.52 -18.35 12.77
N LEU A 255 2.30 -18.66 13.22
CA LEU A 255 1.58 -19.89 12.88
C LEU A 255 0.24 -19.50 12.26
N GLN A 256 0.04 -19.84 11.00
CA GLN A 256 -1.09 -19.35 10.21
C GLN A 256 -1.79 -20.50 9.50
N GLY A 257 -3.11 -20.42 9.39
CA GLY A 257 -3.97 -21.39 8.72
C GLY A 257 -5.20 -21.77 9.56
N PRO A 258 -6.26 -22.30 8.93
CA PRO A 258 -7.55 -22.53 9.57
C PRO A 258 -7.52 -23.53 10.74
N GLN A 259 -6.58 -24.47 10.77
CA GLN A 259 -6.46 -25.51 11.80
C GLN A 259 -5.54 -25.11 12.97
N THR A 260 -4.99 -23.90 12.93
CA THR A 260 -3.99 -23.43 13.91
C THR A 260 -4.49 -23.53 15.35
N LEU A 261 -5.72 -23.08 15.63
CA LEU A 261 -6.26 -23.08 16.98
C LEU A 261 -6.41 -24.51 17.54
N ASP A 262 -6.90 -25.45 16.73
CA ASP A 262 -7.12 -26.83 17.13
C ASP A 262 -5.79 -27.55 17.43
N LEU A 263 -4.75 -27.28 16.64
CA LEU A 263 -3.42 -27.85 16.84
C LEU A 263 -2.75 -27.31 18.10
N LEU A 264 -2.88 -26.01 18.37
CA LEU A 264 -2.39 -25.41 19.62
C LEU A 264 -3.04 -26.05 20.85
N GLY A 265 -4.34 -26.40 20.77
CA GLY A 265 -5.05 -27.10 21.83
C GLY A 265 -4.44 -28.46 22.25
N GLN A 266 -3.58 -29.06 21.42
CA GLN A 266 -2.91 -30.33 21.74
C GLN A 266 -1.69 -30.16 22.66
N VAL A 267 -1.13 -28.94 22.74
CA VAL A 267 0.12 -28.64 23.47
C VAL A 267 -0.03 -27.52 24.50
N MET A 268 -1.24 -27.04 24.72
CA MET A 268 -1.58 -26.02 25.70
C MET A 268 -2.33 -26.63 26.88
N SER A 269 -2.27 -25.96 28.03
CA SER A 269 -3.18 -26.27 29.14
C SER A 269 -4.62 -25.88 28.77
N ASP A 270 -5.62 -26.47 29.42
CA ASP A 270 -7.03 -26.06 29.23
C ASP A 270 -7.24 -24.57 29.50
N THR A 271 -6.51 -24.02 30.48
CA THR A 271 -6.57 -22.59 30.85
C THR A 271 -6.00 -21.70 29.75
N ASP A 272 -4.80 -22.01 29.25
CA ASP A 272 -4.17 -21.23 28.18
C ASP A 272 -4.96 -21.34 26.88
N TYR A 273 -5.46 -22.54 26.56
CA TYR A 273 -6.29 -22.76 25.37
C TYR A 273 -7.59 -21.95 25.45
N ALA A 274 -8.28 -21.99 26.59
CA ALA A 274 -9.49 -21.18 26.81
C ALA A 274 -9.20 -19.68 26.70
N ALA A 275 -8.01 -19.23 27.10
CA ALA A 275 -7.60 -17.84 26.95
C ALA A 275 -7.48 -17.42 25.48
N ILE A 276 -6.98 -18.28 24.59
CA ILE A 276 -6.73 -17.88 23.19
C ILE A 276 -7.92 -18.14 22.25
N ARG A 277 -8.79 -19.09 22.60
CA ARG A 277 -9.90 -19.54 21.74
C ARG A 277 -10.78 -18.39 21.24
N ASP A 278 -11.14 -17.50 22.16
CA ASP A 278 -12.09 -16.41 21.91
C ASP A 278 -11.40 -15.04 21.81
N MET A 279 -10.08 -15.00 21.56
CA MET A 279 -9.35 -13.75 21.37
C MET A 279 -9.96 -12.93 20.22
N ALA A 280 -10.13 -11.63 20.47
CA ALA A 280 -10.48 -10.68 19.41
C ALA A 280 -9.28 -10.48 18.47
N PRO A 281 -9.51 -10.15 17.20
CA PRO A 281 -8.47 -9.67 16.30
C PRO A 281 -7.67 -8.53 16.92
N LEU A 282 -6.38 -8.42 16.58
CA LEU A 282 -5.52 -7.34 17.08
C LEU A 282 -5.47 -7.26 18.62
N THR A 283 -5.48 -8.43 19.27
CA THR A 283 -5.21 -8.56 20.70
C THR A 283 -4.06 -9.53 20.94
N HIS A 284 -3.41 -9.38 22.08
CA HIS A 284 -2.33 -10.21 22.56
C HIS A 284 -2.48 -10.53 24.04
N ARG A 285 -1.78 -11.58 24.49
CA ARG A 285 -1.71 -11.99 25.90
C ARG A 285 -0.51 -12.90 26.13
N GLU A 286 -0.13 -13.08 27.38
CA GLU A 286 0.89 -14.05 27.78
C GLU A 286 0.25 -15.41 28.07
N VAL A 287 0.80 -16.48 27.51
CA VAL A 287 0.35 -17.88 27.70
C VAL A 287 1.53 -18.84 27.68
N THR A 288 1.28 -20.11 28.00
CA THR A 288 2.25 -21.20 27.78
C THR A 288 1.82 -22.11 26.63
N VAL A 289 2.72 -22.36 25.67
CA VAL A 289 2.50 -23.26 24.53
C VAL A 289 3.65 -24.25 24.48
N ALA A 290 3.35 -25.55 24.45
CA ALA A 290 4.36 -26.61 24.46
C ALA A 290 5.39 -26.47 25.62
N GLY A 291 4.94 -25.98 26.78
CA GLY A 291 5.79 -25.72 27.95
C GLY A 291 6.66 -24.45 27.87
N VAL A 292 6.51 -23.64 26.81
CA VAL A 292 7.25 -22.40 26.60
C VAL A 292 6.36 -21.18 26.86
N PRO A 293 6.76 -20.24 27.73
CA PRO A 293 6.08 -18.95 27.89
C PRO A 293 6.23 -18.08 26.65
N VAL A 294 5.12 -17.57 26.13
CA VAL A 294 5.07 -16.75 24.91
C VAL A 294 4.03 -15.64 25.06
N GLY A 295 4.34 -14.47 24.49
CA GLY A 295 3.32 -13.47 24.15
C GLY A 295 2.67 -13.90 22.84
N ILE A 296 1.40 -14.31 22.88
CA ILE A 296 0.62 -14.71 21.71
C ILE A 296 -0.27 -13.56 21.24
N SER A 297 -0.31 -13.31 19.94
CA SER A 297 -1.20 -12.31 19.34
C SER A 297 -2.03 -12.87 18.19
N LYS A 298 -3.29 -12.43 18.09
CA LYS A 298 -4.19 -12.81 17.00
C LYS A 298 -4.00 -11.88 15.79
N THR A 299 -2.82 -12.00 15.20
CA THR A 299 -2.29 -11.21 14.09
C THR A 299 -1.71 -12.13 13.01
N GLY A 300 -1.31 -11.57 11.87
CA GLY A 300 -0.65 -12.35 10.82
C GLY A 300 -0.68 -11.71 9.45
N TRP A 301 0.25 -12.17 8.60
CA TRP A 301 0.48 -11.63 7.26
C TRP A 301 0.11 -12.61 6.13
N SER A 302 -0.95 -13.39 6.32
CA SER A 302 -1.34 -14.45 5.38
C SER A 302 -2.77 -14.30 4.83
N GLY A 303 -3.58 -13.43 5.43
CA GLY A 303 -5.03 -13.40 5.24
C GLY A 303 -5.77 -14.60 5.84
N GLU A 304 -5.07 -15.56 6.46
CA GLU A 304 -5.68 -16.65 7.25
C GLU A 304 -5.95 -16.24 8.69
N LYS A 305 -6.69 -17.10 9.39
CA LYS A 305 -6.64 -17.16 10.85
C LYS A 305 -5.26 -17.63 11.30
N GLY A 306 -4.82 -17.17 12.46
CA GLY A 306 -3.54 -17.58 12.99
C GLY A 306 -3.13 -16.75 14.19
N PHE A 307 -1.91 -17.03 14.66
CA PHE A 307 -1.29 -16.31 15.75
C PHE A 307 0.17 -16.00 15.41
N GLU A 308 0.70 -14.99 16.10
CA GLU A 308 2.13 -14.73 16.17
C GLU A 308 2.59 -14.87 17.62
N PHE A 309 3.86 -15.23 17.81
CA PHE A 309 4.44 -15.53 19.10
C PHE A 309 5.70 -14.70 19.29
N ILE A 310 5.68 -13.82 20.28
CA ILE A 310 6.88 -13.14 20.76
C ILE A 310 7.43 -13.95 21.94
N LEU A 311 8.67 -14.40 21.82
CA LEU A 311 9.30 -15.25 22.81
C LEU A 311 10.80 -14.96 22.93
N HIS A 312 11.39 -15.42 24.02
CA HIS A 312 12.83 -15.35 24.23
C HIS A 312 13.58 -16.17 23.17
N SER A 313 14.70 -15.63 22.68
CA SER A 313 15.53 -16.28 21.65
C SER A 313 15.97 -17.69 22.05
N ASP A 314 16.27 -17.90 23.34
CA ASP A 314 16.71 -19.20 23.87
C ASP A 314 15.62 -20.28 23.80
N ASN A 315 14.35 -19.87 23.75
CA ASN A 315 13.20 -20.76 23.67
C ASN A 315 12.76 -21.07 22.23
N VAL A 316 13.34 -20.40 21.23
CA VAL A 316 12.92 -20.50 19.82
C VAL A 316 13.08 -21.90 19.29
N LEU A 317 14.25 -22.52 19.45
CA LEU A 317 14.49 -23.85 18.89
C LEU A 317 13.65 -24.94 19.57
N PRO A 318 13.52 -24.99 20.91
CA PRO A 318 12.58 -25.90 21.57
C PRO A 318 11.13 -25.71 21.13
N PHE A 319 10.65 -24.46 21.09
CA PHE A 319 9.30 -24.12 20.67
C PHE A 319 9.03 -24.54 19.22
N TRP A 320 9.94 -24.17 18.31
CA TRP A 320 9.88 -24.53 16.90
C TRP A 320 9.84 -26.04 16.73
N SER A 321 10.77 -26.77 17.35
CA SER A 321 10.85 -28.24 17.22
C SER A 321 9.59 -28.91 17.74
N ALA A 322 9.03 -28.45 18.87
CA ALA A 322 7.79 -29.00 19.41
C ALA A 322 6.61 -28.84 18.45
N LEU A 323 6.50 -27.71 17.75
CA LEU A 323 5.45 -27.50 16.74
C LEU A 323 5.69 -28.33 15.49
N ILE A 324 6.94 -28.46 15.03
CA ILE A 324 7.30 -29.36 13.92
C ILE A 324 6.93 -30.82 14.25
N ASP A 325 7.18 -31.26 15.49
CA ASP A 325 6.88 -32.63 15.95
C ASP A 325 5.36 -32.92 16.00
N LEU A 326 4.50 -31.90 16.05
CA LEU A 326 3.04 -32.04 15.85
C LEU A 326 2.65 -32.26 14.38
N GLY A 327 3.62 -32.26 13.46
CA GLY A 327 3.38 -32.37 12.02
C GLY A 327 3.06 -31.03 11.34
N ILE A 328 3.32 -29.90 12.00
CA ILE A 328 3.15 -28.57 11.40
C ILE A 328 4.32 -28.33 10.44
N PRO A 329 4.06 -28.06 9.14
CA PRO A 329 5.14 -27.86 8.19
C PRO A 329 5.80 -26.48 8.37
N PRO A 330 7.13 -26.37 8.20
CA PRO A 330 7.81 -25.08 8.11
C PRO A 330 7.49 -24.44 6.75
N ILE A 331 7.27 -23.13 6.74
CA ILE A 331 6.87 -22.37 5.56
C ILE A 331 7.89 -21.28 5.25
N GLY A 332 8.35 -21.25 4.01
CA GLY A 332 9.32 -20.28 3.53
C GLY A 332 8.69 -18.95 3.10
N LEU A 333 9.56 -17.95 2.89
CA LEU A 333 9.14 -16.60 2.51
C LEU A 333 8.40 -16.54 1.16
N GLY A 334 8.67 -17.47 0.23
CA GLY A 334 7.99 -17.49 -1.06
C GLY A 334 6.50 -17.79 -0.95
N ALA A 335 6.12 -18.72 -0.09
CA ALA A 335 4.70 -19.01 0.17
C ALA A 335 4.03 -17.85 0.94
N ARG A 336 4.73 -17.23 1.91
CA ARG A 336 4.26 -16.03 2.61
C ARG A 336 3.93 -14.90 1.63
N ASP A 337 4.81 -14.65 0.68
CA ASP A 337 4.64 -13.56 -0.30
C ASP A 337 3.41 -13.76 -1.19
N GLN A 338 3.10 -15.01 -1.53
CA GLN A 338 1.86 -15.33 -2.24
C GLN A 338 0.62 -15.13 -1.35
N LEU A 339 0.64 -15.62 -0.12
CA LEU A 339 -0.49 -15.54 0.82
C LEU A 339 -0.89 -14.08 1.10
N ARG A 340 0.09 -13.22 1.37
CA ARG A 340 -0.12 -11.79 1.65
C ARG A 340 -0.63 -11.03 0.44
N LEU A 341 -0.18 -11.39 -0.77
CA LEU A 341 -0.59 -10.72 -1.99
C LEU A 341 -2.08 -10.97 -2.28
N GLU A 342 -2.54 -12.21 -2.06
CA GLU A 342 -3.98 -12.55 -2.12
C GLU A 342 -4.80 -11.76 -1.10
N ALA A 343 -4.24 -11.56 0.08
CA ALA A 343 -4.84 -10.76 1.14
C ALA A 343 -4.74 -9.24 0.92
N SER A 344 -4.15 -8.79 -0.20
CA SER A 344 -3.90 -7.37 -0.50
C SER A 344 -3.06 -6.64 0.55
N LEU A 345 -2.25 -7.40 1.29
CA LEU A 345 -1.29 -6.89 2.25
C LEU A 345 -0.02 -6.45 1.50
N ARG A 346 0.27 -5.14 1.57
CA ARG A 346 1.34 -4.44 0.84
C ARG A 346 2.65 -4.57 1.60
N LEU A 347 3.69 -5.04 0.92
CA LEU A 347 5.03 -5.18 1.49
C LEU A 347 5.76 -3.83 1.46
N ARG A 348 6.29 -3.39 2.61
CA ARG A 348 7.11 -2.17 2.69
C ARG A 348 8.38 -2.33 1.83
N GLY A 349 8.74 -1.29 1.09
CA GLY A 349 9.86 -1.26 0.14
C GLY A 349 9.41 -1.60 -1.27
N ASP A 350 8.66 -2.70 -1.43
CA ASP A 350 8.21 -3.16 -2.75
C ASP A 350 6.89 -2.51 -3.16
N ASP A 351 5.84 -2.62 -2.35
CA ASP A 351 4.50 -2.13 -2.70
C ASP A 351 4.19 -0.74 -2.18
N PHE A 352 4.82 -0.34 -1.08
CA PHE A 352 4.66 1.00 -0.52
C PHE A 352 5.91 1.44 0.26
N GLY A 353 6.05 2.75 0.51
CA GLY A 353 7.35 3.33 0.85
C GLY A 353 8.34 3.17 -0.32
N GLY A 354 9.63 3.21 -0.02
CA GLY A 354 10.69 2.97 -1.00
C GLY A 354 10.74 4.00 -2.14
N GLU A 355 11.23 3.56 -3.30
CA GLU A 355 11.32 4.36 -4.52
C GLU A 355 10.53 3.71 -5.70
N PRO A 356 9.64 4.46 -6.38
CA PRO A 356 9.21 5.82 -6.02
C PRO A 356 8.52 5.83 -4.65
N LYS A 357 8.56 6.96 -3.94
CA LYS A 357 7.85 7.11 -2.66
C LYS A 357 6.35 6.91 -2.85
N ILE A 358 5.82 5.80 -2.32
CA ILE A 358 4.40 5.46 -2.32
C ILE A 358 3.86 5.60 -0.89
N THR A 359 2.85 6.45 -0.72
CA THR A 359 2.18 6.72 0.56
C THR A 359 1.25 5.57 0.99
N PRO A 360 0.92 5.43 2.28
CA PRO A 360 -0.10 4.48 2.73
C PRO A 360 -1.46 4.65 2.05
N GLY A 361 -1.91 5.89 1.79
CA GLY A 361 -3.13 6.17 1.03
C GLY A 361 -3.09 5.59 -0.39
N GLU A 362 -1.99 5.79 -1.11
CA GLU A 362 -1.75 5.18 -2.42
C GLU A 362 -1.70 3.65 -2.34
N ALA A 363 -1.16 3.08 -1.26
CA ALA A 363 -1.07 1.64 -1.04
C ALA A 363 -2.42 0.96 -0.76
N GLY A 364 -3.45 1.75 -0.44
CA GLY A 364 -4.78 1.25 -0.09
C GLY A 364 -5.13 1.25 1.39
N TYR A 365 -4.29 1.86 2.23
CA TYR A 365 -4.45 1.84 3.68
C TYR A 365 -5.17 3.05 4.26
N GLY A 366 -5.45 4.09 3.46
CA GLY A 366 -6.06 5.34 3.94
C GLY A 366 -7.41 5.18 4.66
N ASN A 367 -8.20 4.16 4.30
CA ASN A 367 -9.53 3.92 4.89
C ASN A 367 -9.57 2.78 5.92
N LEU A 368 -8.43 2.19 6.27
CA LEU A 368 -8.37 1.06 7.21
C LEU A 368 -8.26 1.47 8.68
N GLY A 369 -8.27 2.78 8.96
CA GLY A 369 -8.16 3.30 10.31
C GLY A 369 -6.75 3.24 10.91
N PHE A 370 -5.72 3.00 10.10
CA PHE A 370 -4.31 2.98 10.56
C PHE A 370 -3.71 4.39 10.73
N ILE A 371 -4.41 5.41 10.24
CA ILE A 371 -4.03 6.82 10.36
C ILE A 371 -5.16 7.57 11.06
N ASN A 372 -4.86 8.15 12.20
CA ASN A 372 -5.74 9.06 12.91
C ASN A 372 -5.41 10.50 12.52
N TRP A 373 -6.13 11.00 11.50
CA TRP A 373 -5.99 12.37 11.00
C TRP A 373 -6.35 13.47 12.00
N ASN A 374 -6.86 13.15 13.19
CA ASN A 374 -7.08 14.12 14.26
C ASN A 374 -5.88 14.23 15.21
N SER A 375 -4.88 13.36 15.09
CA SER A 375 -3.70 13.35 15.95
C SER A 375 -2.58 14.23 15.41
N ASP A 376 -1.81 14.87 16.28
CA ASP A 376 -0.65 15.67 15.90
C ASP A 376 0.62 14.81 15.89
N PHE A 377 0.75 13.96 14.87
CA PHE A 377 1.93 13.11 14.68
C PHE A 377 2.94 13.76 13.73
N ILE A 378 4.22 13.46 13.90
CA ILE A 378 5.31 13.95 13.04
C ILE A 378 5.10 13.41 11.62
N GLY A 379 5.27 14.28 10.62
CA GLY A 379 5.03 13.95 9.21
C GLY A 379 3.58 14.12 8.75
N ARG A 380 2.62 14.42 9.64
CA ARG A 380 1.19 14.59 9.29
C ARG A 380 0.96 15.55 8.14
N GLU A 381 1.54 16.75 8.19
CA GLU A 381 1.31 17.76 7.15
C GLU A 381 1.87 17.33 5.80
N ALA A 382 3.07 16.75 5.79
CA ALA A 382 3.72 16.28 4.58
C ALA A 382 2.92 15.12 3.95
N LEU A 383 2.49 14.15 4.76
CA LEU A 383 1.65 13.04 4.33
C LEU A 383 0.29 13.53 3.81
N SER A 384 -0.39 14.42 4.53
CA SER A 384 -1.68 14.99 4.11
C SER A 384 -1.57 15.70 2.76
N ARG A 385 -0.52 16.50 2.55
CA ARG A 385 -0.27 17.14 1.24
C ARG A 385 -0.03 16.10 0.16
N ALA A 386 0.80 15.09 0.42
CA ALA A 386 1.11 14.04 -0.55
C ALA A 386 -0.14 13.23 -0.95
N GLU A 387 -0.97 12.84 0.02
CA GLU A 387 -2.18 12.07 -0.25
C GLU A 387 -3.28 12.88 -0.94
N THR A 388 -3.39 14.19 -0.64
CA THR A 388 -4.40 15.07 -1.24
C THR A 388 -4.16 15.29 -2.74
N VAL A 389 -2.90 15.43 -3.15
CA VAL A 389 -2.55 15.68 -4.56
C VAL A 389 -2.32 14.40 -5.36
N SER A 390 -2.16 13.27 -4.67
CA SER A 390 -1.89 12.01 -5.35
C SER A 390 -3.09 11.53 -6.14
N ILE A 391 -2.83 11.23 -7.41
CA ILE A 391 -3.75 10.48 -8.27
C ILE A 391 -3.35 9.01 -8.38
N ARG A 392 -2.27 8.56 -7.75
CA ARG A 392 -1.75 7.18 -7.90
C ARG A 392 -2.53 6.20 -7.03
N ARG A 393 -2.44 4.90 -7.36
CA ARG A 393 -3.03 3.82 -6.56
C ARG A 393 -2.30 2.50 -6.79
N VAL A 394 -1.99 1.79 -5.72
CA VAL A 394 -1.58 0.39 -5.77
C VAL A 394 -2.82 -0.49 -5.80
N VAL A 395 -2.87 -1.40 -6.77
CA VAL A 395 -3.96 -2.37 -6.93
C VAL A 395 -3.41 -3.79 -7.00
N ASN A 396 -4.27 -4.77 -6.79
CA ASN A 396 -3.99 -6.14 -7.20
C ASN A 396 -4.52 -6.39 -8.60
N VAL A 397 -3.81 -7.20 -9.38
CA VAL A 397 -4.20 -7.61 -10.74
C VAL A 397 -4.10 -9.12 -10.88
N VAL A 398 -4.93 -9.69 -11.74
CA VAL A 398 -4.89 -11.10 -12.15
C VAL A 398 -4.70 -11.17 -13.65
N VAL A 399 -3.77 -12.02 -14.11
CA VAL A 399 -3.58 -12.28 -15.54
C VAL A 399 -4.74 -13.14 -16.06
N THR A 400 -5.38 -12.68 -17.12
CA THR A 400 -6.51 -13.35 -17.76
C THR A 400 -6.09 -14.20 -18.96
N GLY A 401 -5.01 -13.85 -19.66
CA GLY A 401 -4.56 -14.59 -20.84
C GLY A 401 -3.43 -13.91 -21.62
N ALA A 402 -3.12 -14.46 -22.79
CA ALA A 402 -2.12 -13.94 -23.73
C ALA A 402 -2.70 -12.97 -24.76
N SER A 403 -4.04 -12.92 -24.88
CA SER A 403 -4.76 -12.07 -25.84
C SER A 403 -5.79 -11.19 -25.12
N GLU A 404 -6.13 -10.06 -25.75
CA GLU A 404 -7.13 -9.12 -25.24
C GLU A 404 -8.51 -9.79 -25.13
N GLY A 405 -9.26 -9.53 -24.06
CA GLY A 405 -10.56 -10.16 -23.80
C GLY A 405 -10.53 -11.66 -23.48
N GLU A 406 -9.38 -12.32 -23.63
CA GLU A 406 -9.24 -13.76 -23.36
C GLU A 406 -9.32 -14.05 -21.86
N ILE A 407 -10.13 -15.03 -21.48
CA ILE A 407 -10.12 -15.64 -20.14
C ILE A 407 -9.66 -17.08 -20.28
N ASN A 408 -8.35 -17.20 -20.47
CA ASN A 408 -7.62 -18.45 -20.44
C ASN A 408 -6.24 -18.15 -19.85
N PRO A 409 -6.13 -18.09 -18.51
CA PRO A 409 -4.88 -17.75 -17.84
C PRO A 409 -3.74 -18.71 -18.20
N ASP A 410 -4.07 -19.93 -18.65
CA ASP A 410 -3.10 -20.91 -19.11
C ASP A 410 -2.48 -20.59 -20.49
N SER A 411 -3.03 -19.66 -21.26
CA SER A 411 -2.36 -19.14 -22.45
C SER A 411 -1.18 -18.22 -22.10
N ALA A 412 -1.21 -17.55 -20.94
CA ALA A 412 -0.12 -16.73 -20.42
C ALA A 412 1.00 -17.60 -19.84
N ARG A 413 2.10 -17.76 -20.60
CA ARG A 413 3.22 -18.64 -20.19
C ARG A 413 4.25 -18.00 -19.25
N ARG A 414 4.09 -16.71 -18.94
CA ARG A 414 5.06 -15.94 -18.16
C ARG A 414 4.37 -15.17 -17.05
N LEU A 415 5.04 -15.11 -15.90
CA LEU A 415 4.63 -14.32 -14.76
C LEU A 415 5.07 -12.85 -14.96
N PRO A 416 4.21 -11.88 -14.64
CA PRO A 416 4.64 -10.51 -14.40
C PRO A 416 5.76 -10.47 -13.35
N ARG A 417 6.64 -9.48 -13.42
CA ARG A 417 7.72 -9.27 -12.43
C ARG A 417 7.82 -7.80 -12.08
N LEU A 418 8.40 -7.50 -10.91
CA LEU A 418 8.73 -6.15 -10.48
C LEU A 418 9.32 -5.31 -11.63
N GLY A 419 8.80 -4.09 -11.80
CA GLY A 419 9.21 -3.13 -12.82
C GLY A 419 8.64 -3.36 -14.21
N TYR A 420 7.83 -4.41 -14.44
CA TYR A 420 7.17 -4.59 -15.74
C TYR A 420 6.12 -3.51 -15.95
N VAL A 421 6.08 -2.96 -17.16
CA VAL A 421 5.21 -1.84 -17.52
C VAL A 421 3.77 -2.30 -17.61
N VAL A 422 2.87 -1.52 -17.02
CA VAL A 422 1.43 -1.71 -17.09
C VAL A 422 0.83 -0.66 -18.01
N ARG A 423 -0.04 -1.10 -18.90
CA ARG A 423 -0.75 -0.28 -19.89
C ARG A 423 -2.26 -0.43 -19.74
N ALA A 424 -2.99 0.62 -20.05
CA ALA A 424 -4.45 0.62 -20.20
C ALA A 424 -4.83 1.35 -21.49
N LYS A 425 -6.06 1.16 -21.96
CA LYS A 425 -6.60 1.96 -23.06
C LYS A 425 -7.01 3.35 -22.59
N ASP A 426 -6.69 4.36 -23.39
CA ASP A 426 -7.30 5.69 -23.30
C ASP A 426 -8.73 5.70 -23.88
N ASP A 427 -9.35 6.88 -23.87
CA ASP A 427 -10.69 7.10 -24.44
C ASP A 427 -10.76 6.83 -25.96
N ASP A 428 -9.62 6.88 -26.66
CA ASP A 428 -9.47 6.58 -28.09
C ASP A 428 -9.12 5.09 -28.35
N GLY A 429 -9.09 4.27 -27.30
CA GLY A 429 -8.79 2.85 -27.37
C GLY A 429 -7.31 2.50 -27.57
N GLN A 430 -6.39 3.47 -27.42
CA GLN A 430 -4.95 3.27 -27.57
C GLN A 430 -4.30 2.84 -26.26
N TRP A 431 -3.39 1.87 -26.34
CA TRP A 431 -2.64 1.39 -25.18
C TRP A 431 -1.55 2.39 -24.77
N GLN A 432 -1.70 2.96 -23.58
CA GLN A 432 -0.76 3.90 -22.97
C GLN A 432 -0.20 3.37 -21.66
N VAL A 433 0.99 3.81 -21.27
CA VAL A 433 1.62 3.44 -20.01
C VAL A 433 0.86 4.09 -18.86
N VAL A 434 0.38 3.28 -17.92
CA VAL A 434 -0.40 3.74 -16.76
C VAL A 434 0.18 3.27 -15.44
N GLY A 435 1.25 2.48 -15.42
CA GLY A 435 1.83 1.99 -14.18
C GLY A 435 2.94 0.99 -14.35
N GLU A 436 3.27 0.34 -13.24
CA GLU A 436 4.31 -0.69 -13.14
C GLU A 436 3.94 -1.77 -12.11
N ILE A 437 4.42 -2.99 -12.35
CA ILE A 437 4.28 -4.11 -11.41
C ILE A 437 5.22 -3.90 -10.22
N ARG A 438 4.72 -4.18 -9.01
CA ARG A 438 5.47 -4.06 -7.75
C ARG A 438 5.79 -5.42 -7.14
N SER A 439 4.80 -6.30 -7.03
CA SER A 439 4.97 -7.68 -6.54
C SER A 439 4.28 -8.68 -7.45
N SER A 440 4.66 -9.96 -7.40
CA SER A 440 4.07 -11.00 -8.25
C SER A 440 4.08 -12.37 -7.59
N GLY A 441 3.00 -13.14 -7.76
CA GLY A 441 2.85 -14.49 -7.23
C GLY A 441 1.91 -15.35 -8.07
N LEU A 442 1.76 -16.61 -7.68
CA LEU A 442 0.96 -17.60 -8.39
C LEU A 442 -0.16 -18.13 -7.49
N SER A 443 -1.36 -17.57 -7.56
CA SER A 443 -2.47 -17.97 -6.72
C SER A 443 -3.09 -19.32 -7.11
N LYS A 444 -3.52 -20.08 -6.10
CA LYS A 444 -4.30 -21.33 -6.28
C LYS A 444 -5.70 -21.32 -5.67
N ILE A 445 -6.17 -20.19 -5.14
CA ILE A 445 -7.54 -20.12 -4.57
C ILE A 445 -8.64 -20.38 -5.61
N TRP A 446 -8.32 -20.27 -6.90
CA TRP A 446 -9.26 -20.43 -8.01
C TRP A 446 -9.12 -21.80 -8.70
N GLU A 447 -9.34 -22.86 -7.93
CA GLU A 447 -9.42 -24.22 -8.47
C GLU A 447 -10.42 -24.29 -9.63
N GLY A 448 -9.98 -24.85 -10.76
CA GLY A 448 -10.79 -25.02 -11.97
C GLY A 448 -10.66 -23.92 -13.04
N TYR A 449 -9.97 -22.81 -12.77
CA TYR A 449 -9.72 -21.75 -13.77
C TYR A 449 -8.36 -21.83 -14.45
N SER A 450 -7.38 -22.47 -13.80
CA SER A 450 -6.08 -22.75 -14.38
C SER A 450 -5.54 -24.05 -13.79
N GLU A 451 -4.92 -24.87 -14.63
CA GLU A 451 -4.19 -26.06 -14.19
C GLU A 451 -2.91 -25.69 -13.44
N ARG A 452 -2.34 -24.53 -13.75
CA ARG A 452 -1.05 -24.07 -13.24
C ARG A 452 -1.18 -23.07 -12.08
N GLY A 453 -2.34 -22.45 -11.91
CA GLY A 453 -2.60 -21.37 -10.96
C GLY A 453 -2.70 -20.01 -11.66
N LEU A 454 -3.38 -19.06 -11.02
CA LEU A 454 -3.58 -17.72 -11.56
C LEU A 454 -2.42 -16.81 -11.20
N HIS A 455 -1.82 -16.20 -12.22
CA HIS A 455 -0.77 -15.21 -11.98
C HIS A 455 -1.42 -13.95 -11.40
N ILE A 456 -1.01 -13.59 -10.19
CA ILE A 456 -1.45 -12.37 -9.52
C ILE A 456 -0.26 -11.45 -9.30
N ALA A 457 -0.51 -10.15 -9.26
CA ALA A 457 0.51 -9.16 -9.01
C ALA A 457 -0.09 -7.96 -8.29
N SER A 458 0.75 -7.17 -7.61
CA SER A 458 0.41 -5.80 -7.28
C SER A 458 0.98 -4.88 -8.35
N ALA A 459 0.28 -3.79 -8.63
CA ALA A 459 0.69 -2.79 -9.60
C ALA A 459 0.49 -1.39 -9.01
N LEU A 460 1.50 -0.54 -9.11
CA LEU A 460 1.35 0.90 -8.92
C LEU A 460 0.79 1.49 -10.21
N LEU A 461 -0.43 2.01 -10.16
CA LEU A 461 -1.02 2.79 -11.23
C LEU A 461 -0.73 4.27 -10.97
N TYR A 462 -0.26 4.97 -12.00
CA TYR A 462 0.04 6.40 -11.95
C TYR A 462 -1.22 7.27 -11.96
N ASP A 463 -2.36 6.69 -12.31
CA ASP A 463 -3.67 7.31 -12.24
C ASP A 463 -4.72 6.30 -11.74
N ARG A 464 -5.41 6.66 -10.66
CA ARG A 464 -6.45 5.88 -9.98
C ARG A 464 -7.71 5.73 -10.81
N ALA A 465 -7.88 6.50 -11.89
CA ALA A 465 -8.93 6.27 -12.87
C ALA A 465 -8.90 4.84 -13.44
N TYR A 466 -7.71 4.22 -13.51
CA TYR A 466 -7.50 2.84 -13.95
C TYR A 466 -7.57 1.81 -12.80
N ALA A 467 -7.83 2.23 -11.56
CA ALA A 467 -7.82 1.33 -10.40
C ALA A 467 -9.18 0.65 -10.13
N ARG A 468 -10.17 0.84 -11.01
CA ARG A 468 -11.50 0.24 -10.84
C ARG A 468 -11.42 -1.29 -10.99
N PRO A 469 -12.01 -2.08 -10.07
CA PRO A 469 -12.10 -3.52 -10.24
C PRO A 469 -12.72 -3.89 -11.59
N GLY A 470 -12.05 -4.78 -12.31
CA GLY A 470 -12.44 -5.24 -13.64
C GLY A 470 -11.76 -4.51 -14.79
N GLN A 471 -11.11 -3.36 -14.52
CA GLN A 471 -10.34 -2.62 -15.52
C GLN A 471 -9.35 -3.56 -16.21
N GLU A 472 -9.45 -3.64 -17.54
CA GLU A 472 -8.50 -4.40 -18.35
C GLU A 472 -7.19 -3.63 -18.50
N LEU A 473 -6.10 -4.37 -18.35
CA LEU A 473 -4.72 -3.92 -18.39
C LEU A 473 -3.92 -4.84 -19.29
N GLN A 474 -2.87 -4.29 -19.89
CA GLN A 474 -1.86 -5.03 -20.64
C GLN A 474 -0.52 -4.88 -19.93
N ILE A 475 0.15 -5.99 -19.66
CA ILE A 475 1.46 -6.01 -19.00
C ILE A 475 2.52 -6.33 -20.04
N GLU A 476 3.48 -5.43 -20.22
CA GLU A 476 4.59 -5.62 -21.14
C GLU A 476 5.65 -6.55 -20.55
N LEU A 477 5.88 -7.65 -21.26
CA LEU A 477 6.90 -8.64 -20.97
C LEU A 477 8.15 -8.37 -21.84
N PRO A 478 9.32 -8.91 -21.47
CA PRO A 478 10.53 -8.76 -22.25
C PRO A 478 10.37 -9.23 -23.70
N ARG A 479 11.03 -8.51 -24.62
CA ARG A 479 11.01 -8.74 -26.07
C ARG A 479 9.67 -8.39 -26.75
N GLY A 480 8.95 -7.40 -26.23
CA GLY A 480 7.70 -6.90 -26.83
C GLY A 480 6.55 -7.90 -26.79
N GLN A 481 6.56 -8.80 -25.80
CA GLN A 481 5.46 -9.72 -25.56
C GLN A 481 4.49 -9.08 -24.56
N PHE A 482 3.24 -9.52 -24.56
CA PHE A 482 2.23 -8.99 -23.65
C PHE A 482 1.45 -10.12 -23.00
N VAL A 483 0.93 -9.84 -21.82
CA VAL A 483 -0.17 -10.58 -21.20
C VAL A 483 -1.24 -9.60 -20.78
N TYR A 484 -2.48 -10.07 -20.74
CA TYR A 484 -3.62 -9.27 -20.35
C TYR A 484 -4.01 -9.61 -18.93
N ALA A 485 -4.43 -8.59 -18.20
CA ALA A 485 -4.77 -8.70 -16.79
C ALA A 485 -5.98 -7.83 -16.47
N ARG A 486 -6.59 -8.09 -15.32
CA ARG A 486 -7.67 -7.27 -14.77
C ARG A 486 -7.39 -6.87 -13.35
N VAL A 487 -7.79 -5.66 -12.99
CA VAL A 487 -7.73 -5.17 -11.62
C VAL A 487 -8.68 -5.99 -10.74
N LEU A 488 -8.17 -6.54 -9.64
CA LEU A 488 -8.93 -7.24 -8.61
C LEU A 488 -9.45 -6.24 -7.57
N PRO A 489 -10.57 -6.53 -6.89
CA PRO A 489 -10.92 -5.84 -5.66
C PRO A 489 -9.82 -5.97 -4.61
N ASP A 490 -9.62 -4.93 -3.79
CA ASP A 490 -8.80 -5.06 -2.59
C ASP A 490 -9.43 -6.07 -1.62
N PHE A 491 -8.57 -6.76 -0.86
CA PHE A 491 -8.93 -7.81 0.09
C PHE A 491 -9.80 -8.92 -0.53
N PHE A 492 -9.54 -9.26 -1.79
CA PHE A 492 -10.28 -10.29 -2.51
C PHE A 492 -10.19 -11.67 -1.83
N TYR A 493 -9.13 -11.94 -1.07
CA TYR A 493 -9.08 -13.05 -0.14
C TYR A 493 -8.90 -12.55 1.29
N TRP A 494 -9.83 -12.88 2.19
CA TRP A 494 -9.66 -12.63 3.62
C TRP A 494 -10.45 -13.65 4.44
N ASN A 495 -9.73 -14.48 5.18
CA ASN A 495 -10.27 -15.45 6.16
C ASN A 495 -9.85 -15.09 7.60
N GLY A 496 -9.04 -14.03 7.75
CA GLY A 496 -8.58 -13.51 9.03
C GLY A 496 -9.72 -12.89 9.83
N TRP A 497 -9.49 -12.73 11.13
CA TRP A 497 -10.29 -11.87 12.00
C TRP A 497 -11.79 -12.17 12.08
N GLY A 498 -12.17 -13.44 11.95
CA GLY A 498 -13.57 -13.87 12.07
C GLY A 498 -14.41 -13.65 10.81
N SER A 499 -13.80 -13.22 9.71
CA SER A 499 -14.42 -13.20 8.39
C SER A 499 -14.62 -14.60 7.81
N THR A 500 -15.46 -14.70 6.78
CA THR A 500 -15.60 -15.89 5.93
C THR A 500 -15.34 -15.50 4.49
N VAL A 501 -14.53 -16.29 3.80
CA VAL A 501 -14.18 -16.04 2.40
C VAL A 501 -15.39 -16.34 1.50
N ASP A 502 -15.90 -15.34 0.79
CA ASP A 502 -16.89 -15.56 -0.28
C ASP A 502 -16.21 -15.80 -1.63
N LEU A 503 -15.81 -17.05 -1.86
CA LEU A 503 -15.26 -17.49 -3.14
C LEU A 503 -16.29 -17.45 -4.29
N THR A 504 -17.60 -17.37 -4.00
CA THR A 504 -18.65 -17.36 -5.02
C THR A 504 -18.73 -16.00 -5.70
N LYS A 505 -18.67 -14.91 -4.93
CA LYS A 505 -18.55 -13.54 -5.46
C LYS A 505 -17.28 -13.39 -6.30
N MET A 506 -16.19 -14.03 -5.88
CA MET A 506 -14.91 -14.02 -6.61
C MET A 506 -14.96 -14.79 -7.94
N ARG A 507 -15.62 -15.95 -7.97
CA ARG A 507 -15.85 -16.71 -9.21
C ARG A 507 -16.75 -15.96 -10.19
N ARG A 508 -17.75 -15.24 -9.69
CA ARG A 508 -18.60 -14.37 -10.52
C ARG A 508 -17.82 -13.20 -11.10
N PHE A 509 -16.85 -12.63 -10.37
CA PHE A 509 -16.03 -11.53 -10.87
C PHE A 509 -15.24 -11.90 -12.15
N LEU A 510 -14.61 -13.09 -12.18
CA LEU A 510 -13.91 -13.56 -13.37
C LEU A 510 -14.87 -13.94 -14.51
N LYS A 511 -16.06 -14.50 -14.19
CA LYS A 511 -17.08 -14.90 -15.17
C LYS A 511 -17.88 -13.74 -15.77
N ALA A 512 -18.30 -12.77 -14.96
CA ALA A 512 -19.05 -11.61 -15.44
C ALA A 512 -18.22 -10.80 -16.44
N ALA A 513 -16.92 -10.74 -16.20
CA ALA A 513 -15.98 -10.12 -17.11
C ALA A 513 -15.70 -11.00 -18.37
N ALA A 514 -16.19 -12.25 -18.42
CA ALA A 514 -16.28 -13.08 -19.63
C ALA A 514 -17.58 -12.80 -20.40
N ASP A 515 -18.68 -12.75 -19.66
CA ASP A 515 -20.03 -12.60 -20.21
C ASP A 515 -20.26 -11.18 -20.81
N GLU A 516 -19.58 -10.15 -20.31
CA GLU A 516 -19.59 -8.80 -20.91
C GLU A 516 -18.86 -8.71 -22.27
N ALA A 517 -17.98 -9.67 -22.61
CA ALA A 517 -17.29 -9.71 -23.90
C ALA A 517 -18.13 -10.37 -25.01
N ASP A 518 -19.13 -11.18 -24.64
CA ASP A 518 -20.03 -11.90 -25.57
C ASP A 518 -21.49 -11.40 -25.53
N ALA A 519 -21.81 -10.44 -24.66
CA ALA A 519 -23.13 -9.81 -24.65
C ALA A 519 -23.18 -8.69 -25.69
N GLU A 520 -23.74 -8.98 -26.87
CA GLU A 520 -24.54 -7.96 -27.56
C GLU A 520 -25.50 -7.40 -26.51
N ALA A 521 -25.44 -6.09 -26.28
CA ALA A 521 -26.34 -5.41 -25.36
C ALA A 521 -27.75 -5.94 -25.62
N PRO A 522 -28.47 -6.49 -24.62
CA PRO A 522 -29.85 -6.86 -24.86
C PRO A 522 -30.54 -5.56 -25.23
N GLU A 523 -30.99 -5.46 -26.49
CA GLU A 523 -32.05 -4.54 -26.86
C GLU A 523 -33.19 -4.89 -25.91
N ALA A 524 -33.31 -4.13 -24.83
CA ALA A 524 -34.48 -4.17 -24.00
C ALA A 524 -35.60 -3.68 -24.90
N GLU A 525 -36.33 -4.61 -25.52
CA GLU A 525 -37.68 -4.38 -25.99
C GLU A 525 -38.48 -3.84 -24.80
N PHE A 526 -38.55 -2.52 -24.68
CA PHE A 526 -39.53 -1.84 -23.85
C PHE A 526 -40.90 -1.97 -24.53
N SER A 527 -41.41 -3.19 -24.58
CA SER A 527 -42.80 -3.44 -24.92
C SER A 527 -43.50 -4.01 -23.67
N GLY A 528 -44.40 -3.21 -23.08
CA GLY A 528 -45.43 -3.76 -22.19
C GLY A 528 -45.48 -3.33 -20.73
N LEU A 529 -44.87 -2.21 -20.31
CA LEU A 529 -45.13 -1.63 -18.97
C LEU A 529 -45.65 -0.20 -19.07
N GLU A 530 -46.96 -0.06 -19.30
CA GLU A 530 -47.71 1.13 -18.88
C GLU A 530 -47.89 1.07 -17.35
N GLU A 531 -46.94 1.60 -16.58
CA GLU A 531 -47.20 2.00 -15.19
C GLU A 531 -47.49 3.49 -15.15
N ARG A 532 -48.79 3.81 -15.18
CA ARG A 532 -49.30 5.16 -14.90
C ARG A 532 -49.36 5.34 -13.38
N SER A 533 -48.72 6.39 -12.86
CA SER A 533 -49.06 6.92 -11.54
C SER A 533 -50.42 7.65 -11.60
N SER A 534 -51.03 7.90 -10.43
CA SER A 534 -52.34 8.54 -10.24
C SER A 534 -52.51 9.96 -10.85
N GLU A 535 -51.48 10.51 -11.50
CA GLU A 535 -51.47 11.82 -12.15
C GLU A 535 -51.11 11.79 -13.65
N GLY A 536 -50.96 10.59 -14.25
CA GLY A 536 -50.95 10.44 -15.72
C GLY A 536 -49.70 10.89 -16.48
N ILE A 537 -48.54 11.00 -15.84
CA ILE A 537 -47.27 11.41 -16.48
C ILE A 537 -46.34 10.21 -16.69
N THR A 538 -45.78 10.04 -17.89
CA THR A 538 -44.93 8.89 -18.27
C THR A 538 -43.49 9.04 -17.77
N LEU A 539 -42.76 7.91 -17.67
CA LEU A 539 -41.35 7.88 -17.25
C LEU A 539 -40.42 8.74 -18.13
N GLU A 540 -40.67 8.74 -19.45
CA GLU A 540 -39.94 9.61 -20.38
C GLU A 540 -40.16 11.10 -20.10
N GLN A 541 -41.39 11.50 -19.76
CA GLN A 541 -41.71 12.89 -19.42
C GLN A 541 -41.02 13.33 -18.12
N ARG A 542 -40.87 12.42 -17.15
CA ARG A 542 -40.11 12.67 -15.91
C ARG A 542 -38.62 12.86 -16.19
N LEU A 543 -38.04 12.02 -17.05
CA LEU A 543 -36.64 12.13 -17.47
C LEU A 543 -36.38 13.40 -18.29
N ALA A 544 -37.35 13.84 -19.10
CA ALA A 544 -37.26 15.10 -19.84
C ALA A 544 -37.31 16.32 -18.91
N LEU A 545 -38.20 16.32 -17.91
CA LEU A 545 -38.26 17.35 -16.86
C LEU A 545 -36.96 17.40 -16.04
N PHE A 546 -36.40 16.24 -15.68
CA PHE A 546 -35.13 16.14 -14.97
C PHE A 546 -33.97 16.72 -15.80
N ARG A 547 -33.87 16.35 -17.08
CA ARG A 547 -32.84 16.88 -18.00
C ARG A 547 -33.01 18.38 -18.27
N SER A 548 -34.24 18.90 -18.27
CA SER A 548 -34.54 20.32 -18.42
C SER A 548 -34.15 21.13 -17.17
N ALA A 549 -34.44 20.61 -15.98
CA ALA A 549 -34.08 21.24 -14.71
C ALA A 549 -32.56 21.25 -14.48
N ALA A 550 -31.88 20.16 -14.84
CA ALA A 550 -30.43 20.01 -14.73
C ALA A 550 -29.63 20.98 -15.64
N ARG A 551 -30.24 21.53 -16.69
CA ARG A 551 -29.59 22.48 -17.61
C ARG A 551 -29.71 23.94 -17.21
N THR A 552 -30.60 24.28 -16.28
CA THR A 552 -31.02 25.68 -16.06
C THR A 552 -30.81 26.22 -14.65
N THR A 553 -30.42 25.39 -13.68
CA THR A 553 -30.26 25.85 -12.28
C THR A 553 -29.06 25.20 -11.61
N PRO A 554 -28.11 25.96 -11.02
CA PRO A 554 -27.15 25.39 -10.08
C PRO A 554 -27.89 25.01 -8.79
N PHE A 555 -27.90 23.73 -8.44
CA PHE A 555 -28.61 23.23 -7.27
C PHE A 555 -27.84 23.56 -5.98
N PHE A 556 -28.44 24.39 -5.13
CA PHE A 556 -28.14 24.46 -3.70
C PHE A 556 -29.30 23.80 -2.95
N VAL A 557 -29.02 22.77 -2.14
CA VAL A 557 -30.01 22.21 -1.20
C VAL A 557 -29.56 22.60 0.20
N ILE A 558 -30.13 23.68 0.72
CA ILE A 558 -30.01 24.02 2.14
C ILE A 558 -31.03 23.17 2.90
N ALA A 559 -30.60 22.54 3.98
CA ALA A 559 -31.44 21.77 4.89
C ALA A 559 -32.52 22.68 5.50
N GLY A 560 -33.68 22.75 4.85
CA GLY A 560 -34.80 23.59 5.25
C GLY A 560 -35.88 23.59 4.18
N GLY A 561 -36.66 22.51 4.11
CA GLY A 561 -37.83 22.42 3.22
C GLY A 561 -37.72 21.37 2.12
N LEU A 562 -37.44 20.11 2.48
CA LEU A 562 -37.41 18.97 1.55
C LEU A 562 -38.79 18.64 0.92
N GLU A 563 -39.91 19.11 1.50
CA GLU A 563 -41.25 18.81 1.02
C GLU A 563 -41.74 19.67 -0.17
N ALA A 564 -41.06 20.78 -0.48
CA ALA A 564 -41.51 21.72 -1.52
C ALA A 564 -40.84 21.53 -2.89
N ASN A 565 -39.82 20.65 -2.98
CA ASN A 565 -39.07 20.47 -4.23
C ASN A 565 -39.74 19.42 -5.15
N PRO A 566 -40.16 19.78 -6.38
CA PRO A 566 -40.86 18.88 -7.30
C PRO A 566 -40.04 17.66 -7.71
N VAL A 567 -38.71 17.78 -7.73
CA VAL A 567 -37.80 16.69 -8.09
C VAL A 567 -37.76 15.65 -6.98
N VAL A 568 -37.67 16.08 -5.71
CA VAL A 568 -37.66 15.18 -4.54
C VAL A 568 -38.99 14.43 -4.41
N ARG A 569 -40.13 15.10 -4.70
CA ARG A 569 -41.45 14.43 -4.76
C ARG A 569 -41.55 13.40 -5.87
N ALA A 570 -40.89 13.61 -7.01
CA ALA A 570 -40.95 12.69 -8.14
C ALA A 570 -40.28 11.33 -7.86
N PHE A 571 -39.41 11.26 -6.85
CA PHE A 571 -38.70 10.06 -6.42
C PHE A 571 -39.17 9.51 -5.05
N ALA A 572 -40.15 10.15 -4.42
CA ALA A 572 -40.79 9.63 -3.20
C ALA A 572 -41.54 8.32 -3.51
N GLY A 573 -41.22 7.24 -2.79
CA GLY A 573 -41.85 5.92 -2.95
C GLY A 573 -41.01 4.87 -3.69
N LEU A 574 -39.77 5.18 -4.09
CA LEU A 574 -38.83 4.17 -4.61
C LEU A 574 -38.09 3.49 -3.46
N GLU A 575 -38.24 2.17 -3.31
CA GLU A 575 -37.56 1.35 -2.28
C GLU A 575 -36.05 1.11 -2.55
N ARG A 576 -35.39 1.94 -3.37
CA ARG A 576 -33.97 1.77 -3.72
C ARG A 576 -33.19 3.06 -3.65
N SER A 577 -31.91 2.93 -3.33
CA SER A 577 -30.97 4.02 -3.15
C SER A 577 -30.78 4.82 -4.44
N VAL A 578 -30.87 6.14 -4.35
CA VAL A 578 -30.59 7.06 -5.48
C VAL A 578 -29.27 7.78 -5.20
N VAL A 579 -28.39 7.78 -6.18
CA VAL A 579 -27.12 8.54 -6.18
C VAL A 579 -27.27 9.65 -7.22
N LEU A 580 -27.08 10.90 -6.82
CA LEU A 580 -27.13 12.05 -7.73
C LEU A 580 -25.71 12.46 -8.13
N HIS A 581 -25.50 12.68 -9.43
CA HIS A 581 -24.20 13.02 -10.00
C HIS A 581 -24.25 14.41 -10.64
N ASP A 582 -23.28 15.29 -10.32
CA ASP A 582 -23.10 16.54 -11.08
C ASP A 582 -22.27 16.24 -12.34
N PRO A 583 -22.81 16.44 -13.56
CA PRO A 583 -22.09 16.17 -14.79
C PRO A 583 -20.93 17.14 -15.08
N ARG A 584 -20.74 18.22 -14.31
CA ARG A 584 -19.63 19.17 -14.48
C ARG A 584 -18.44 18.90 -13.55
N HIS A 585 -18.65 18.10 -12.50
CA HIS A 585 -17.61 17.71 -11.54
C HIS A 585 -17.75 16.21 -11.22
N PRO A 586 -17.17 15.33 -12.05
CA PRO A 586 -17.41 13.89 -11.99
C PRO A 586 -16.93 13.22 -10.68
N GLU A 587 -16.08 13.89 -9.92
CA GLU A 587 -15.45 13.39 -8.68
C GLU A 587 -16.29 13.66 -7.41
N SER A 588 -17.42 14.38 -7.53
CA SER A 588 -18.26 14.72 -6.38
C SER A 588 -19.44 13.77 -6.24
N THR A 589 -19.34 12.81 -5.32
CA THR A 589 -20.51 12.01 -4.90
C THR A 589 -21.40 12.88 -4.02
N ILE A 590 -22.61 13.22 -4.50
CA ILE A 590 -23.58 13.96 -3.69
C ILE A 590 -24.67 12.97 -3.24
N VAL A 591 -24.53 12.55 -1.98
CA VAL A 591 -25.52 11.91 -1.09
C VAL A 591 -26.09 10.56 -1.56
N GLN A 592 -25.84 9.52 -0.76
CA GLN A 592 -26.55 8.25 -0.83
C GLN A 592 -27.81 8.33 0.06
N LEU A 593 -29.00 8.33 -0.55
CA LEU A 593 -30.26 8.23 0.20
C LEU A 593 -30.68 6.76 0.26
N ALA A 594 -30.87 6.18 1.45
CA ALA A 594 -31.41 4.82 1.64
C ALA A 594 -32.91 4.86 2.03
N GLY A 595 -33.64 3.80 1.65
CA GLY A 595 -35.11 3.73 1.52
C GLY A 595 -35.96 3.91 2.80
N LEU A 596 -37.25 4.18 2.52
CA LEU A 596 -38.31 4.67 3.39
C LEU A 596 -38.88 3.64 4.39
N GLY A 597 -38.96 4.02 5.67
CA GLY A 597 -39.97 3.52 6.60
C GLY A 597 -41.06 4.58 6.82
N ALA A 598 -42.26 4.16 7.24
CA ALA A 598 -43.45 5.03 7.37
C ALA A 598 -43.33 6.20 8.36
N ASP A 599 -42.26 6.26 9.17
CA ASP A 599 -42.11 7.19 10.28
C ASP A 599 -40.97 8.22 10.12
N GLY A 600 -40.40 8.40 8.92
CA GLY A 600 -39.48 9.51 8.61
C GLY A 600 -38.04 9.11 8.25
N PHE A 601 -37.23 10.13 7.91
CA PHE A 601 -35.90 10.02 7.30
C PHE A 601 -34.82 9.50 8.26
N THR A 602 -33.97 8.58 7.78
CA THR A 602 -32.68 8.23 8.43
C THR A 602 -31.54 8.53 7.45
N VAL A 603 -30.69 9.51 7.79
CA VAL A 603 -29.42 9.74 7.09
C VAL A 603 -28.38 8.80 7.69
N LEU A 604 -27.85 7.87 6.90
CA LEU A 604 -26.74 7.01 7.33
C LEU A 604 -25.41 7.67 6.93
N GLY A 605 -24.85 8.44 7.88
CA GLY A 605 -23.41 8.61 8.06
C GLY A 605 -22.70 9.70 7.23
N GLY A 606 -22.05 10.63 7.94
CA GLY A 606 -20.96 11.43 7.38
C GLY A 606 -20.77 12.84 7.96
N LEU A 607 -20.84 13.03 9.28
CA LEU A 607 -20.15 14.06 10.10
C LEU A 607 -20.91 14.23 11.43
N GLU A 608 -20.49 13.52 12.47
CA GLU A 608 -20.69 14.03 13.83
C GLU A 608 -19.58 15.05 14.09
N ALA A 609 -19.87 16.32 13.80
CA ALA A 609 -19.09 17.43 14.32
C ALA A 609 -20.02 18.26 15.21
N ALA A 610 -19.72 18.26 16.49
CA ALA A 610 -20.34 19.09 17.50
C ALA A 610 -19.90 20.57 17.35
N ASP A 611 -20.19 21.21 16.22
CA ASP A 611 -20.29 22.68 16.07
C ASP A 611 -20.77 23.03 14.65
N PRO A 612 -21.98 23.58 14.45
CA PRO A 612 -22.52 23.93 13.13
C PRO A 612 -21.67 24.96 12.36
N LEU A 613 -20.81 25.73 13.03
CA LEU A 613 -19.97 26.74 12.38
C LEU A 613 -18.73 26.16 11.70
N LEU A 614 -18.18 25.03 12.15
CA LEU A 614 -17.00 24.41 11.54
C LEU A 614 -17.32 23.70 10.22
N SER A 615 -18.52 23.15 10.07
CA SER A 615 -18.95 22.53 8.80
C SER A 615 -19.03 23.54 7.65
N MET A 616 -19.20 24.83 7.94
CA MET A 616 -19.16 25.88 6.91
C MET A 616 -17.75 26.24 6.45
N ALA A 617 -16.73 26.08 7.29
CA ALA A 617 -15.33 26.32 6.92
C ALA A 617 -14.76 25.17 6.08
N ALA A 618 -15.24 23.94 6.29
CA ALA A 618 -14.79 22.77 5.55
C ALA A 618 -15.33 22.68 4.11
N TYR A 619 -16.38 23.43 3.77
CA TYR A 619 -17.04 23.34 2.45
C TYR A 619 -16.59 24.38 1.42
N ALA A 620 -15.61 25.23 1.75
CA ALA A 620 -15.01 26.16 0.79
C ALA A 620 -13.49 26.25 0.99
N GLY A 621 -12.71 25.77 0.01
CA GLY A 621 -11.29 26.10 -0.08
C GLY A 621 -11.10 27.60 -0.29
N MET A 622 -10.97 28.38 0.79
CA MET A 622 -10.72 29.83 0.75
C MET A 622 -9.97 30.32 2.00
N GLU A 623 -8.74 29.86 2.22
CA GLU A 623 -7.84 30.52 3.21
C GLU A 623 -7.43 31.95 2.81
N ALA A 624 -7.73 32.41 1.58
CA ALA A 624 -7.31 33.73 1.11
C ALA A 624 -8.34 34.88 1.34
N ILE A 625 -9.54 34.64 1.88
CA ILE A 625 -10.60 35.68 2.00
C ILE A 625 -10.81 36.19 3.45
N VAL A 626 -10.36 35.44 4.45
CA VAL A 626 -10.69 35.73 5.85
C VAL A 626 -9.91 36.92 6.42
N ASP A 627 -8.77 37.29 5.84
CA ASP A 627 -7.85 38.23 6.48
C ASP A 627 -8.30 39.72 6.46
N ARG A 628 -9.42 40.07 5.79
CA ARG A 628 -9.97 41.45 5.82
C ARG A 628 -11.49 41.60 5.87
N SER A 629 -12.24 40.50 5.97
CA SER A 629 -13.71 40.54 5.83
C SER A 629 -14.49 40.43 7.15
N VAL A 630 -13.80 40.17 8.28
CA VAL A 630 -14.39 40.03 9.62
C VAL A 630 -15.14 41.29 10.10
N LEU A 631 -14.91 42.46 9.49
CA LEU A 631 -15.55 43.73 9.88
C LEU A 631 -16.86 44.07 9.14
N ALA A 632 -17.32 43.27 8.15
CA ALA A 632 -18.43 43.65 7.27
C ALA A 632 -19.76 42.88 7.50
N GLY A 633 -19.78 41.89 8.39
CA GLY A 633 -20.95 41.09 8.70
C GLY A 633 -21.33 40.02 7.64
N PRO A 634 -22.14 39.01 8.00
CA PRO A 634 -22.35 37.79 7.20
C PRO A 634 -22.90 38.06 5.80
N ARG A 635 -23.81 39.02 5.68
CA ARG A 635 -24.46 39.38 4.41
C ARG A 635 -23.46 39.91 3.38
N ALA A 636 -22.49 40.72 3.80
CA ALA A 636 -21.50 41.31 2.91
C ALA A 636 -20.46 40.29 2.43
N VAL A 637 -20.17 39.27 3.25
CA VAL A 637 -19.30 38.16 2.88
C VAL A 637 -19.97 37.29 1.82
N ILE A 638 -21.22 36.89 2.06
CA ILE A 638 -22.00 36.06 1.13
C ILE A 638 -22.18 36.79 -0.21
N GLN A 639 -22.59 38.05 -0.19
CA GLN A 639 -22.80 38.82 -1.42
C GLN A 639 -21.53 38.87 -2.31
N ARG A 640 -20.34 39.09 -1.73
CA ARG A 640 -19.08 39.12 -2.50
C ARG A 640 -18.68 37.76 -3.05
N ILE A 641 -19.01 36.66 -2.36
CA ILE A 641 -18.75 35.30 -2.86
C ILE A 641 -19.57 35.07 -4.13
N PHE A 642 -20.86 35.44 -4.11
CA PHE A 642 -21.75 35.27 -5.26
C PHE A 642 -21.39 36.20 -6.44
N GLU A 643 -21.00 37.45 -6.17
CA GLU A 643 -20.49 38.36 -7.20
C GLU A 643 -19.23 37.82 -7.89
N ARG A 644 -18.29 37.20 -7.14
CA ARG A 644 -17.08 36.58 -7.70
C ARG A 644 -17.34 35.29 -8.48
N MET A 645 -18.41 34.56 -8.14
CA MET A 645 -18.86 33.39 -8.90
C MET A 645 -19.65 33.77 -10.17
N GLY A 646 -19.80 35.06 -10.45
CA GLY A 646 -20.48 35.55 -11.65
C GLY A 646 -21.98 35.33 -11.63
N VAL A 647 -22.58 35.22 -10.44
CA VAL A 647 -24.03 35.09 -10.29
C VAL A 647 -24.69 36.43 -10.62
N PRO A 648 -25.66 36.49 -11.56
CA PRO A 648 -26.34 37.73 -11.93
C PRO A 648 -27.04 38.44 -10.75
N ASP A 649 -26.95 39.77 -10.70
CA ASP A 649 -27.45 40.60 -9.59
C ASP A 649 -28.97 40.45 -9.34
N ASP A 650 -29.74 40.18 -10.39
CA ASP A 650 -31.17 39.92 -10.32
C ASP A 650 -31.47 38.62 -9.57
N LEU A 651 -30.69 37.56 -9.80
CA LEU A 651 -30.81 36.29 -9.08
C LEU A 651 -30.35 36.42 -7.61
N LEU A 652 -29.30 37.20 -7.38
CA LEU A 652 -28.78 37.53 -6.06
C LEU A 652 -29.84 38.24 -5.20
N SER A 653 -30.58 39.17 -5.80
CA SER A 653 -31.64 39.92 -5.12
C SER A 653 -32.82 39.05 -4.64
N VAL A 654 -33.04 37.91 -5.30
CA VAL A 654 -34.12 36.96 -4.98
C VAL A 654 -33.68 35.90 -3.97
N GLN A 655 -32.45 35.40 -4.08
CA GLN A 655 -31.95 34.29 -3.27
C GLN A 655 -31.38 34.74 -1.91
N LEU A 656 -30.73 35.91 -1.87
CA LEU A 656 -30.04 36.40 -0.67
C LEU A 656 -30.99 36.61 0.53
N PRO A 657 -32.23 37.12 0.39
CA PRO A 657 -33.17 37.24 1.51
C PRO A 657 -33.61 35.89 2.10
N ALA A 658 -33.80 34.87 1.25
CA ALA A 658 -34.18 33.53 1.70
C ALA A 658 -33.04 32.82 2.46
N LEU A 659 -31.80 32.99 1.96
CA LEU A 659 -30.60 32.49 2.63
C LEU A 659 -30.39 33.16 3.99
N MET A 660 -30.56 34.49 4.05
CA MET A 660 -30.43 35.26 5.30
C MET A 660 -31.54 34.92 6.29
N GLY A 661 -32.78 34.69 5.83
CA GLY A 661 -33.88 34.24 6.68
C GLY A 661 -33.65 32.85 7.28
N GLY A 662 -33.03 31.94 6.53
CA GLY A 662 -32.62 30.63 7.04
C GLY A 662 -31.52 30.73 8.11
N LEU A 663 -30.53 31.60 7.91
CA LEU A 663 -29.44 31.83 8.87
C LEU A 663 -29.93 32.53 10.14
N GLU A 664 -30.85 33.50 10.05
CA GLU A 664 -31.46 34.15 11.21
C GLU A 664 -32.35 33.17 12.00
N ALA A 665 -33.06 32.26 11.33
CA ALA A 665 -33.84 31.20 11.98
C ALA A 665 -32.97 30.18 12.71
N LEU A 666 -31.82 29.80 12.12
CA LEU A 666 -30.81 28.94 12.75
C LEU A 666 -30.13 29.62 13.95
N ALA A 667 -29.86 30.93 13.86
CA ALA A 667 -29.30 31.72 14.96
C ALA A 667 -30.29 32.00 16.10
N LEU A 668 -31.60 31.89 15.84
CA LEU A 668 -32.64 31.93 16.88
C LEU A 668 -32.89 30.55 17.53
N GLN A 669 -32.52 29.47 16.86
CA GLN A 669 -32.64 28.09 17.35
C GLN A 669 -31.43 27.62 18.16
N ALA A 670 -30.24 28.19 17.92
CA ALA A 670 -29.05 28.06 18.75
C ALA A 670 -29.09 29.05 19.93
#